data_AF-A0A424RVP2-F1
#
_entry.id   AF-A0A424RVP2-F1
#
_cell.length_a   1.000
_cell.length_b   1.000
_cell.length_c   1.000
_cell.angle_alpha   90.00
_cell.angle_beta   90.00
_cell.angle_gamma   90.00
#
_symmetry.space_group_name_H-M   'P 1'
#
loop_
_entity.id
_entity.type
_entity.pdbx_description
1 polymer ?
#
loop_
_entity_poly.entity_id
_entity_poly.type
_entity_poly.pdbx_seq_one_letter_code
_entity_poly.pdbx_strand_id
1 'polypeptide(L)'
;THASGKVLYNARIIPYRGSWLDFEFDPKDILYFRIDRKKKLPITTFLFALGFSKDKIIETFYSTNKYSYHRETKSWITDFNLDNFKRPLKLSYDLIDAKNNKKVLGKGEKLNLVIAKKLKEKGLDSISIPNNQIVGRYIGKDIKDKNGEVLVGAGFDITEDQLEKIIAQEEKELNIVNIDPINKGPYILESLKIDKNSNKTDALSDIYKVLRPGEAPSVEVAEEIFNNLYFKKERYDLSEVGRVKLNSKLDLNTNAKKTILETTDIVAIIKFMLDLRDGKGDVDDIDHLGNRRVRSVGELVENQFRIGLLRMERTVKEKMSTFLEIESAMPQDLINAKPITTSLKDFFATSQLSQFMDQTNPLSEITHKRRVSALGPGGLTRERAGFEVRDVHPTHYGRICPIETPEGPNIGLINSLATYCRVNKFGYIESPYKKIVNGKVTSEIKYLSAIEEEKHTIAQANSALNKDGSFVEELVACRKNLNFELSSRENIDYIDVSPKQLVSVAAALIPFLENDDANRALMGSNMMRQAVPLLKPESPLVGTGIESDVALDSGVTIVAKRSGVVDKIDGKRIVVKATDVTDLSQSTVDIYNLSKFQRSNQNTCINQKPLVKVGDKIKKGDIIADGPATKLGELALGKNVTVAFMPWQGYNFEDSILISERCVTDDVFTSVHIEEYESMARDTKLGAEEITRDIPNVSEESLRNLDESGIVYVGAEVKPADILVGKVTPKSETSSSPEEKLLRSIFGEKATDVRDSSLKLPSGSTGVVIDVRVFNRHGIEKDERSIAIERAEIESVQEDKKVEEEILNRNIKLRAIDLLNGQSINKQFKDLKPGTTLNLNDFENITLKDLWKIPLQKQDLNTDLEKLKNQFENASEDIRLRFEDKVTKIQQGDDLLPTVMKVVKVFVAVKRRLMPGDKMAGRHGNKGVVSKIVPVEDMPYMENGKPVDIVLNPLGVPSRMNVGQILETHLGWSCSELGDQIKAYFKNFDKEIEKIKDKLKEIYGKNYYDNVIAKLSNKEIAELVQNLSNGVPIATPVFDGATTGDITKMLDLAKLPNSGQTHLWNGQTGERFDRPVTVGIIYMLKLNHLVEDKIHARSTGPYSLVTQQPLGGKAQLGGQRFGEMEVWALEAYGASYTLQEILTVKSDDVAGRTKVYETIVKGNNNFESGVPESFNVLVKEIRALGLNIELN
;
A
#
# COMPACT_ATOMS: atom_id res chain seq x y z
N THR A 1 0.25 30.20 14.44
CA THR A 1 0.25 31.34 15.38
C THR A 1 1.38 32.29 15.02
N HIS A 2 1.14 33.61 15.08
CA HIS A 2 2.20 34.62 14.90
C HIS A 2 3.03 34.77 16.20
N ALA A 3 4.23 35.35 16.13
CA ALA A 3 5.08 35.60 17.32
C ALA A 3 4.39 36.43 18.41
N SER A 4 3.33 37.17 18.07
CA SER A 4 2.48 37.91 19.00
C SER A 4 1.43 37.05 19.73
N GLY A 5 1.41 35.74 19.50
CA GLY A 5 0.38 34.82 20.01
C GLY A 5 -0.95 34.89 19.25
N LYS A 6 -1.11 35.85 18.32
CA LYS A 6 -2.31 36.01 17.52
C LYS A 6 -2.49 34.84 16.54
N VAL A 7 -3.67 34.23 16.54
CA VAL A 7 -4.07 33.20 15.58
C VAL A 7 -4.34 33.88 14.24
N LEU A 8 -3.76 33.34 13.18
CA LEU A 8 -3.97 33.80 11.81
C LEU A 8 -4.77 32.71 11.09
N TYR A 9 -5.88 33.10 10.50
CA TYR A 9 -6.71 32.19 9.71
C TYR A 9 -6.37 32.30 8.23
N ASN A 10 -6.44 31.17 7.53
CA ASN A 10 -6.32 31.09 6.09
C ASN A 10 -7.37 30.13 5.52
N ALA A 11 -7.83 30.42 4.32
CA ALA A 11 -8.66 29.51 3.52
C ALA A 11 -7.93 29.24 2.21
N ARG A 12 -7.87 27.97 1.82
CA ARG A 12 -7.18 27.55 0.59
C ARG A 12 -8.14 26.74 -0.27
N ILE A 13 -8.31 27.17 -1.52
CA ILE A 13 -9.06 26.44 -2.52
C ILE A 13 -8.08 25.60 -3.33
N ILE A 14 -8.21 24.27 -3.20
CA ILE A 14 -7.38 23.30 -3.92
C ILE A 14 -8.23 22.68 -5.04
N PRO A 15 -8.01 23.05 -6.30
CA PRO A 15 -8.68 22.37 -7.40
C PRO A 15 -8.12 20.97 -7.63
N TYR A 16 -8.90 20.14 -8.31
CA TYR A 16 -8.38 18.90 -8.87
C TYR A 16 -7.32 19.21 -9.95
N ARG A 17 -7.59 20.24 -10.76
CA ARG A 17 -6.67 20.76 -11.78
C ARG A 17 -6.87 22.27 -11.93
N GLY A 18 -5.77 23.03 -11.93
CA GLY A 18 -5.79 24.48 -12.08
C GLY A 18 -4.94 25.18 -11.02
N SER A 19 -4.98 26.52 -11.01
CA SER A 19 -4.23 27.34 -10.05
C SER A 19 -4.86 27.33 -8.65
N TRP A 20 -4.04 27.41 -7.61
CA TRP A 20 -4.51 27.49 -6.24
C TRP A 20 -4.87 28.93 -5.89
N LEU A 21 -5.95 29.10 -5.13
CA LEU A 21 -6.41 30.39 -4.61
C LEU A 21 -6.39 30.35 -3.09
N ASP A 22 -5.49 31.15 -2.50
CA ASP A 22 -5.30 31.25 -1.05
C ASP A 22 -5.84 32.60 -0.56
N PHE A 23 -6.57 32.59 0.55
CA PHE A 23 -6.98 33.77 1.33
C PHE A 23 -6.34 33.69 2.71
N GLU A 24 -5.77 34.78 3.20
CA GLU A 24 -5.08 34.77 4.49
C GLU A 24 -5.15 36.13 5.21
N PHE A 25 -5.28 36.06 6.54
CA PHE A 25 -5.16 37.24 7.39
C PHE A 25 -3.71 37.53 7.74
N ASP A 26 -3.35 38.80 7.71
CA ASP A 26 -2.11 39.31 8.27
C ASP A 26 -2.29 39.62 9.78
N PRO A 27 -1.22 39.70 10.60
CA PRO A 27 -1.30 40.16 11.99
C PRO A 27 -2.06 41.47 12.22
N LYS A 28 -2.17 42.33 11.20
CA LYS A 28 -2.98 43.57 11.23
C LYS A 28 -4.47 43.37 10.91
N ASP A 29 -4.95 42.14 10.81
CA ASP A 29 -6.33 41.78 10.42
C ASP A 29 -6.74 42.25 9.02
N ILE A 30 -5.76 42.45 8.13
CA ILE A 30 -5.99 42.73 6.71
C ILE A 30 -6.10 41.40 5.97
N LEU A 31 -7.11 41.29 5.11
CA LEU A 31 -7.36 40.09 4.32
C LEU A 31 -6.67 40.20 2.95
N TYR A 32 -5.79 39.25 2.68
CA TYR A 32 -5.05 39.14 1.42
C TYR A 32 -5.49 37.91 0.63
N PHE A 33 -5.23 37.92 -0.67
CA PHE A 33 -5.25 36.73 -1.51
C PHE A 33 -3.89 36.49 -2.18
N ARG A 34 -3.64 35.23 -2.55
CA ARG A 34 -2.51 34.79 -3.36
C ARG A 34 -2.96 33.79 -4.42
N ILE A 35 -2.34 33.87 -5.59
CA ILE A 35 -2.49 32.90 -6.68
C ILE A 35 -1.22 32.05 -6.73
N ASP A 36 -1.34 30.73 -6.65
CA ASP A 36 -0.20 29.78 -6.72
C ASP A 36 0.95 30.12 -5.77
N ARG A 37 0.62 30.61 -4.55
CA ARG A 37 1.59 31.06 -3.54
C ARG A 37 2.54 32.18 -3.99
N LYS A 38 2.16 32.95 -5.03
CA LYS A 38 2.86 34.18 -5.45
C LYS A 38 2.61 35.33 -4.46
N LYS A 39 3.01 36.55 -4.85
CA LYS A 39 2.91 37.78 -4.03
C LYS A 39 1.47 38.01 -3.51
N LYS A 40 1.35 38.43 -2.25
CA LYS A 40 0.10 38.87 -1.60
C LYS A 40 -0.47 40.11 -2.28
N LEU A 41 -1.77 40.10 -2.56
CA LEU A 41 -2.54 41.27 -2.97
C LEU A 41 -3.77 41.44 -2.07
N PRO A 42 -4.24 42.66 -1.79
CA PRO A 42 -5.45 42.88 -0.98
C PRO A 42 -6.67 42.17 -1.59
N ILE A 43 -7.55 41.59 -0.77
CA ILE A 43 -8.73 40.85 -1.24
C ILE A 43 -9.67 41.70 -2.14
N THR A 44 -9.68 43.00 -1.90
CA THR A 44 -10.49 43.97 -2.63
C THR A 44 -10.07 44.08 -4.09
N THR A 45 -8.78 43.89 -4.40
CA THR A 45 -8.29 43.85 -5.79
C THR A 45 -8.92 42.69 -6.55
N PHE A 46 -9.11 41.53 -5.90
CA PHE A 46 -9.80 40.40 -6.52
C PHE A 46 -11.28 40.72 -6.79
N LEU A 47 -11.96 41.38 -5.84
CA LEU A 47 -13.36 41.79 -6.01
C LEU A 47 -13.53 42.82 -7.13
N PHE A 48 -12.60 43.77 -7.27
CA PHE A 48 -12.57 44.71 -8.39
C PHE A 48 -12.37 44.00 -9.74
N ALA A 49 -11.49 42.99 -9.79
CA ALA A 49 -11.29 42.17 -11.00
C ALA A 49 -12.56 41.40 -11.41
N LEU A 50 -13.39 40.98 -10.44
CA LEU A 50 -14.71 40.38 -10.67
C LEU A 50 -15.80 41.39 -11.12
N GLY A 51 -15.50 42.69 -11.13
CA GLY A 51 -16.43 43.74 -11.52
C GLY A 51 -17.31 44.29 -10.39
N PHE A 52 -16.93 44.10 -9.12
CA PHE A 52 -17.61 44.79 -8.01
C PHE A 52 -17.13 46.24 -7.88
N SER A 53 -18.05 47.18 -7.66
CA SER A 53 -17.74 48.55 -7.24
C SER A 53 -17.57 48.63 -5.71
N LYS A 54 -16.96 49.72 -5.21
CA LYS A 54 -16.76 49.94 -3.76
C LYS A 54 -18.07 49.81 -2.97
N ASP A 55 -19.13 50.48 -3.42
CA ASP A 55 -20.44 50.42 -2.79
C ASP A 55 -20.99 48.99 -2.74
N LYS A 56 -20.86 48.25 -3.86
CA LYS A 56 -21.33 46.87 -3.96
C LYS A 56 -20.56 45.93 -3.03
N ILE A 57 -19.26 46.14 -2.84
CA ILE A 57 -18.46 45.38 -1.87
C ILE A 57 -19.02 45.59 -0.46
N ILE A 58 -19.27 46.83 -0.07
CA ILE A 58 -19.77 47.16 1.28
C ILE A 58 -21.17 46.57 1.49
N GLU A 59 -22.09 46.75 0.53
CA GLU A 59 -23.45 46.18 0.58
C GLU A 59 -23.44 44.63 0.66
N THR A 60 -22.43 43.98 0.08
CA THR A 60 -22.34 42.51 0.07
C THR A 60 -21.92 41.91 1.42
N PHE A 61 -21.00 42.58 2.14
CA PHE A 61 -20.40 42.06 3.38
C PHE A 61 -20.93 42.72 4.66
N TYR A 62 -21.41 43.97 4.58
CA TYR A 62 -21.88 44.73 5.74
C TYR A 62 -23.32 45.21 5.56
N SER A 63 -24.04 45.33 6.68
CA SER A 63 -25.33 46.01 6.73
C SER A 63 -25.08 47.49 7.03
N THR A 64 -25.81 48.38 6.37
CA THR A 64 -25.75 49.83 6.63
C THR A 64 -26.96 50.27 7.44
N ASN A 65 -26.74 51.13 8.43
CA ASN A 65 -27.80 51.80 9.18
C ASN A 65 -27.95 53.22 8.64
N LYS A 66 -29.20 53.67 8.50
CA LYS A 66 -29.51 55.05 8.10
C LYS A 66 -29.46 55.97 9.31
N TYR A 67 -28.88 57.13 9.12
CA TYR A 67 -28.76 58.20 10.10
C TYR A 67 -29.30 59.49 9.50
N SER A 68 -30.39 60.03 10.05
CA SER A 68 -31.00 61.27 9.57
C SER A 68 -30.63 62.45 10.46
N TYR A 69 -30.16 63.56 9.91
CA TYR A 69 -29.72 64.71 10.69
C TYR A 69 -30.89 65.63 11.09
N HIS A 70 -31.04 65.93 12.38
CA HIS A 70 -32.03 66.88 12.90
C HIS A 70 -31.39 68.22 13.29
N ARG A 71 -31.83 69.31 12.63
CA ARG A 71 -31.27 70.67 12.80
C ARG A 71 -31.52 71.27 14.19
N GLU A 72 -32.68 71.01 14.79
CA GLU A 72 -33.06 71.60 16.09
C GLU A 72 -32.26 71.02 17.27
N THR A 73 -31.98 69.72 17.24
CA THR A 73 -31.28 69.02 18.34
C THR A 73 -29.79 68.80 18.06
N LYS A 74 -29.27 69.23 16.90
CA LYS A 74 -27.89 68.99 16.43
C LYS A 74 -27.46 67.53 16.63
N SER A 75 -28.36 66.60 16.33
CA SER A 75 -28.18 65.17 16.60
C SER A 75 -28.67 64.32 15.43
N TRP A 76 -28.18 63.09 15.35
CA TRP A 76 -28.51 62.14 14.29
C TRP A 76 -29.48 61.09 14.79
N ILE A 77 -30.55 60.85 14.04
CA ILE A 77 -31.56 59.86 14.38
C ILE A 77 -31.26 58.55 13.66
N THR A 78 -31.28 57.44 14.41
CA THR A 78 -31.14 56.09 13.87
C THR A 78 -32.13 55.13 14.53
N ASP A 79 -32.44 54.03 13.87
CA ASP A 79 -33.36 53.02 14.36
C ASP A 79 -32.77 52.22 15.54
N PHE A 80 -33.60 51.92 16.54
CA PHE A 80 -33.21 51.15 17.71
C PHE A 80 -33.22 49.64 17.41
N ASN A 81 -32.10 49.11 16.91
CA ASN A 81 -31.95 47.69 16.63
C ASN A 81 -31.44 46.90 17.85
N LEU A 82 -32.16 45.84 18.25
CA LEU A 82 -31.83 44.99 19.39
C LEU A 82 -30.51 44.23 19.21
N ASP A 83 -30.18 43.85 17.97
CA ASP A 83 -28.98 43.06 17.68
C ASP A 83 -27.69 43.80 18.02
N ASN A 84 -27.70 45.14 17.97
CA ASN A 84 -26.55 45.99 18.35
C ASN A 84 -26.29 45.99 19.87
N PHE A 85 -27.22 45.50 20.69
CA PHE A 85 -27.17 45.53 22.16
C PHE A 85 -27.17 44.14 22.81
N LYS A 86 -26.79 43.08 22.07
CA LYS A 86 -26.57 41.74 22.63
C LYS A 86 -25.52 41.74 23.75
N ARG A 87 -24.55 42.65 23.69
CA ARG A 87 -23.52 42.84 24.72
C ARG A 87 -23.94 43.91 25.74
N PRO A 88 -23.64 43.72 27.05
CA PRO A 88 -23.71 44.78 28.05
C PRO A 88 -22.76 45.94 27.68
N LEU A 89 -23.31 47.04 27.17
CA LEU A 89 -22.55 48.23 26.77
C LEU A 89 -22.69 49.30 27.85
N LYS A 90 -21.58 49.94 28.26
CA LYS A 90 -21.67 51.18 29.04
C LYS A 90 -21.89 52.34 28.08
N LEU A 91 -22.98 53.06 28.25
CA LEU A 91 -23.31 54.18 27.36
C LEU A 91 -22.28 55.31 27.53
N SER A 92 -21.65 55.74 26.43
CA SER A 92 -20.74 56.90 26.40
C SER A 92 -21.47 58.24 26.33
N TYR A 93 -22.78 58.22 26.03
CA TYR A 93 -23.68 59.35 25.90
C TYR A 93 -25.05 59.02 26.50
N ASP A 94 -25.93 60.01 26.64
CA ASP A 94 -27.30 59.80 27.11
C ASP A 94 -28.16 59.18 25.99
N LEU A 95 -28.90 58.11 26.28
CA LEU A 95 -29.82 57.50 25.32
C LEU A 95 -31.13 58.29 25.30
N ILE A 96 -31.41 59.01 24.20
CA ILE A 96 -32.59 59.87 24.05
C ILE A 96 -33.51 59.27 22.97
N ASP A 97 -34.80 59.19 23.29
CA ASP A 97 -35.84 58.79 22.33
C ASP A 97 -36.12 59.93 21.34
N ALA A 98 -35.99 59.62 20.05
CA ALA A 98 -36.15 60.58 18.97
C ALA A 98 -37.60 61.09 18.79
N LYS A 99 -38.63 60.34 19.22
CA LYS A 99 -40.04 60.73 19.03
C LYS A 99 -40.52 61.77 20.05
N ASN A 100 -40.02 61.69 21.29
CA ASN A 100 -40.50 62.50 22.41
C ASN A 100 -39.39 63.29 23.12
N ASN A 101 -38.15 63.17 22.66
CA ASN A 101 -36.95 63.82 23.17
C ASN A 101 -36.70 63.57 24.68
N LYS A 102 -37.22 62.47 25.24
CA LYS A 102 -37.03 62.09 26.64
C LYS A 102 -35.78 61.23 26.81
N LYS A 103 -35.05 61.51 27.89
CA LYS A 103 -33.88 60.71 28.33
C LYS A 103 -34.35 59.37 28.88
N VAL A 104 -33.90 58.28 28.25
CA VAL A 104 -34.26 56.90 28.59
C VAL A 104 -33.24 56.27 29.53
N LEU A 105 -31.95 56.47 29.26
CA LEU A 105 -30.82 56.00 30.07
C LEU A 105 -29.71 57.06 30.09
N GLY A 106 -28.98 57.13 31.21
CA GLY A 106 -27.88 58.06 31.42
C GLY A 106 -26.52 57.55 30.95
N LYS A 107 -25.63 58.49 30.62
CA LYS A 107 -24.20 58.25 30.39
C LYS A 107 -23.59 57.46 31.56
N GLY A 108 -22.92 56.35 31.25
CA GLY A 108 -22.29 55.44 32.20
C GLY A 108 -23.14 54.25 32.64
N GLU A 109 -24.46 54.28 32.40
CA GLU A 109 -25.36 53.17 32.69
C GLU A 109 -25.10 51.99 31.72
N LYS A 110 -25.30 50.77 32.24
CA LYS A 110 -25.13 49.55 31.46
C LYS A 110 -26.41 49.21 30.72
N LEU A 111 -26.33 49.14 29.39
CA LEU A 111 -27.39 48.68 28.51
C LEU A 111 -27.12 47.22 28.13
N ASN A 112 -27.96 46.31 28.63
CA ASN A 112 -27.91 44.88 28.32
C ASN A 112 -29.12 44.49 27.44
N LEU A 113 -29.06 43.34 26.75
CA LEU A 113 -30.17 42.83 25.93
C LEU A 113 -31.53 42.82 26.66
N VAL A 114 -31.56 42.46 27.94
CA VAL A 114 -32.79 42.43 28.77
C VAL A 114 -33.37 43.84 28.92
N ILE A 115 -32.52 44.85 29.13
CA ILE A 115 -32.93 46.25 29.25
C ILE A 115 -33.35 46.77 27.88
N ALA A 116 -32.60 46.48 26.82
CA ALA A 116 -32.94 46.85 25.45
C ALA A 116 -34.29 46.27 24.99
N LYS A 117 -34.60 45.01 25.32
CA LYS A 117 -35.93 44.40 25.08
C LYS A 117 -37.04 45.14 25.82
N LYS A 118 -36.85 45.43 27.11
CA LYS A 118 -37.80 46.22 27.91
C LYS A 118 -38.03 47.62 27.36
N LEU A 119 -36.99 48.25 26.80
CA LEU A 119 -37.09 49.57 26.18
C LEU A 119 -37.84 49.52 24.85
N LYS A 120 -37.62 48.48 24.05
CA LYS A 120 -38.36 48.27 22.80
C LYS A 120 -39.83 47.93 23.05
N GLU A 121 -40.13 47.11 24.06
CA GLU A 121 -41.51 46.84 24.52
C GLU A 121 -42.22 48.11 25.03
N LYS A 122 -41.45 49.08 25.57
CA LYS A 122 -41.95 50.40 25.97
C LYS A 122 -42.11 51.39 24.80
N GLY A 123 -41.91 50.96 23.56
CA GLY A 123 -42.15 51.77 22.34
C GLY A 123 -40.96 52.57 21.84
N LEU A 124 -39.73 52.27 22.27
CA LEU A 124 -38.51 52.92 21.76
C LEU A 124 -38.13 52.33 20.38
N ASP A 125 -38.48 53.03 19.31
CA ASP A 125 -38.18 52.62 17.93
C ASP A 125 -36.98 53.36 17.31
N SER A 126 -36.73 54.61 17.70
CA SER A 126 -35.65 55.44 17.15
C SER A 126 -34.93 56.21 18.27
N ILE A 127 -33.62 56.36 18.11
CA ILE A 127 -32.72 56.99 19.09
C ILE A 127 -31.95 58.15 18.47
N SER A 128 -31.69 59.18 19.28
CA SER A 128 -30.83 60.31 18.94
C SER A 128 -29.38 60.05 19.38
N ILE A 129 -28.43 60.29 18.47
CA ILE A 129 -26.99 60.07 18.64
C ILE A 129 -26.24 61.39 18.40
N PRO A 130 -25.29 61.78 19.29
CA PRO A 130 -24.52 63.01 19.14
C PRO A 130 -23.41 62.90 18.08
N ASN A 131 -22.99 64.03 17.51
CA ASN A 131 -21.97 64.13 16.46
C ASN A 131 -20.66 63.39 16.81
N ASN A 132 -20.19 63.47 18.05
CA ASN A 132 -18.94 62.83 18.49
C ASN A 132 -18.95 61.29 18.37
N GLN A 133 -20.12 60.66 18.25
CA GLN A 133 -20.24 59.20 18.08
C GLN A 133 -20.23 58.77 16.61
N ILE A 134 -20.31 59.72 15.68
CA ILE A 134 -20.21 59.47 14.23
C ILE A 134 -18.77 59.57 13.75
N VAL A 135 -17.97 60.43 14.40
CA VAL A 135 -16.52 60.52 14.14
C VAL A 135 -15.87 59.15 14.35
N GLY A 136 -15.08 58.71 13.37
CA GLY A 136 -14.44 57.38 13.36
C GLY A 136 -15.33 56.22 12.89
N ARG A 137 -16.61 56.46 12.53
CA ARG A 137 -17.44 55.44 11.86
C ARG A 137 -17.23 55.47 10.35
N TYR A 138 -17.44 54.32 9.71
CA TYR A 138 -17.23 54.14 8.27
C TYR A 138 -18.49 54.44 7.48
N ILE A 139 -18.33 55.10 6.34
CA ILE A 139 -19.42 55.42 5.42
C ILE A 139 -19.64 54.27 4.43
N GLY A 140 -20.91 54.00 4.11
CA GLY A 140 -21.31 52.96 3.17
C GLY A 140 -21.48 53.39 1.71
N LYS A 141 -21.59 54.70 1.41
CA LYS A 141 -21.75 55.25 0.06
C LYS A 141 -20.95 56.54 -0.11
N ASP A 142 -20.38 56.77 -1.29
CA ASP A 142 -19.63 58.00 -1.58
C ASP A 142 -20.47 59.26 -1.29
N ILE A 143 -19.91 60.20 -0.52
CA ILE A 143 -20.51 61.52 -0.29
C ILE A 143 -19.77 62.52 -1.18
N LYS A 144 -20.52 63.26 -2.00
CA LYS A 144 -19.96 64.21 -2.97
C LYS A 144 -20.33 65.64 -2.60
N ASP A 145 -19.41 66.56 -2.84
CA ASP A 145 -19.62 68.01 -2.77
C ASP A 145 -20.61 68.46 -3.88
N LYS A 146 -21.17 69.66 -3.74
CA LYS A 146 -21.96 70.36 -4.77
C LYS A 146 -21.21 70.52 -6.10
N ASN A 147 -19.86 70.47 -6.07
CA ASN A 147 -18.99 70.50 -7.24
C ASN A 147 -18.72 69.12 -7.87
N GLY A 148 -19.22 68.03 -7.28
CA GLY A 148 -19.05 66.66 -7.76
C GLY A 148 -17.78 65.95 -7.25
N GLU A 149 -16.92 66.61 -6.49
CA GLU A 149 -15.75 66.00 -5.83
C GLU A 149 -16.17 65.14 -4.64
N VAL A 150 -15.50 63.99 -4.42
CA VAL A 150 -15.81 63.07 -3.31
C VAL A 150 -15.22 63.61 -2.01
N LEU A 151 -16.08 63.98 -1.05
CA LEU A 151 -15.71 64.45 0.29
C LEU A 151 -15.21 63.31 1.18
N VAL A 152 -15.96 62.22 1.18
CA VAL A 152 -15.58 60.97 1.84
C VAL A 152 -15.96 59.81 0.93
N GLY A 153 -14.95 59.00 0.60
CA GLY A 153 -15.16 57.78 -0.18
C GLY A 153 -15.82 56.69 0.65
N ALA A 154 -16.63 55.85 0.01
CA ALA A 154 -17.23 54.67 0.60
C ALA A 154 -16.12 53.77 1.18
N GLY A 155 -16.31 53.36 2.44
CA GLY A 155 -15.39 52.51 3.18
C GLY A 155 -14.26 53.25 3.92
N PHE A 156 -14.25 54.58 3.91
CA PHE A 156 -13.38 55.39 4.77
C PHE A 156 -14.12 55.87 6.02
N ASP A 157 -13.35 56.16 7.08
CA ASP A 157 -13.83 56.71 8.34
C ASP A 157 -14.04 58.22 8.26
N ILE A 158 -15.05 58.71 8.99
CA ILE A 158 -15.39 60.14 9.05
C ILE A 158 -14.45 60.86 10.01
N THR A 159 -13.72 61.86 9.50
CA THR A 159 -12.97 62.80 10.35
C THR A 159 -13.83 63.97 10.81
N GLU A 160 -13.40 64.67 11.85
CA GLU A 160 -14.13 65.82 12.43
C GLU A 160 -14.34 66.93 11.38
N ASP A 161 -13.28 67.28 10.63
CA ASP A 161 -13.34 68.26 9.53
C ASP A 161 -14.32 67.86 8.41
N GLN A 162 -14.40 66.56 8.09
CA GLN A 162 -15.32 66.04 7.08
C GLN A 162 -16.76 66.12 7.56
N LEU A 163 -17.02 65.80 8.83
CA LEU A 163 -18.36 65.87 9.41
C LEU A 163 -18.90 67.31 9.41
N GLU A 164 -18.06 68.30 9.71
CA GLU A 164 -18.45 69.72 9.65
C GLU A 164 -18.83 70.15 8.24
N LYS A 165 -18.07 69.73 7.21
CA LYS A 165 -18.37 70.00 5.80
C LYS A 165 -19.68 69.35 5.34
N ILE A 166 -19.94 68.11 5.77
CA ILE A 166 -21.19 67.38 5.48
C ILE A 166 -22.39 68.13 6.07
N ILE A 167 -22.27 68.59 7.32
CA ILE A 167 -23.33 69.36 7.99
C ILE A 167 -23.54 70.72 7.30
N ALA A 168 -22.48 71.38 6.85
CA ALA A 168 -22.53 72.66 6.13
C ALA A 168 -23.21 72.54 4.73
N GLN A 169 -23.17 71.36 4.11
CA GLN A 169 -23.79 71.10 2.80
C GLN A 169 -25.28 70.73 2.84
N GLU A 170 -25.85 70.60 4.04
CA GLU A 170 -27.25 70.20 4.26
C GLU A 170 -27.60 68.76 3.80
N GLU A 171 -26.62 67.85 3.77
CA GLU A 171 -26.85 66.41 3.61
C GLU A 171 -27.73 65.88 4.76
N LYS A 172 -28.86 65.27 4.42
CA LYS A 172 -29.89 64.86 5.41
C LYS A 172 -29.75 63.42 5.88
N GLU A 173 -29.06 62.57 5.12
CA GLU A 173 -28.98 61.13 5.38
C GLU A 173 -27.55 60.60 5.25
N LEU A 174 -27.05 59.95 6.29
CA LEU A 174 -25.79 59.20 6.26
C LEU A 174 -26.07 57.69 6.31
N ASN A 175 -25.41 56.94 5.44
CA ASN A 175 -25.39 55.48 5.49
C ASN A 175 -24.10 55.06 6.21
N ILE A 176 -24.22 54.66 7.47
CA ILE A 176 -23.07 54.23 8.28
C ILE A 176 -23.03 52.70 8.30
N VAL A 177 -21.82 52.14 8.12
CA VAL A 177 -21.61 50.70 8.15
C VAL A 177 -21.75 50.17 9.59
N ASN A 178 -22.55 49.13 9.80
CA ASN A 178 -22.71 48.50 11.10
C ASN A 178 -21.52 47.58 11.41
N ILE A 179 -20.67 47.99 12.36
CA ILE A 179 -19.44 47.31 12.75
C ILE A 179 -19.46 47.16 14.27
N ASP A 180 -19.08 45.97 14.76
CA ASP A 180 -18.93 45.67 16.19
C ASP A 180 -17.52 45.09 16.40
N PRO A 181 -16.69 45.65 17.30
CA PRO A 181 -15.33 45.17 17.54
C PRO A 181 -15.21 43.68 17.93
N ILE A 182 -16.31 43.00 18.29
CA ILE A 182 -16.30 41.55 18.60
C ILE A 182 -17.08 40.72 17.58
N ASN A 183 -18.31 41.11 17.24
CA ASN A 183 -19.19 40.27 16.41
C ASN A 183 -19.04 40.46 14.90
N LYS A 184 -18.49 41.60 14.47
CA LYS A 184 -18.35 41.98 13.06
C LYS A 184 -17.26 43.03 12.87
N GLY A 185 -16.02 42.59 12.67
CA GLY A 185 -14.86 43.48 12.51
C GLY A 185 -14.78 44.22 11.16
N PRO A 186 -14.05 45.35 11.08
CA PRO A 186 -13.90 46.16 9.85
C PRO A 186 -12.85 45.61 8.86
N TYR A 187 -12.72 44.30 8.72
CA TYR A 187 -11.60 43.65 8.01
C TYR A 187 -11.50 44.01 6.51
N ILE A 188 -12.62 43.96 5.80
CA ILE A 188 -12.69 44.33 4.37
C ILE A 188 -12.49 45.84 4.17
N LEU A 189 -12.90 46.68 5.13
CA LEU A 189 -12.77 48.13 5.04
C LEU A 189 -11.32 48.56 5.20
N GLU A 190 -10.60 47.97 6.16
CA GLU A 190 -9.16 48.16 6.31
C GLU A 190 -8.37 47.63 5.10
N SER A 191 -8.85 46.55 4.46
CA SER A 191 -8.27 46.06 3.20
C SER A 191 -8.49 47.07 2.05
N LEU A 192 -9.68 47.69 1.98
CA LEU A 192 -10.03 48.73 1.00
C LEU A 192 -9.17 49.99 1.15
N LYS A 193 -8.80 50.38 2.38
CA LYS A 193 -7.93 51.54 2.65
C LYS A 193 -6.51 51.35 2.12
N ILE A 194 -6.01 50.11 2.11
CA ILE A 194 -4.64 49.77 1.71
C ILE A 194 -4.55 49.52 0.20
N ASP A 195 -5.65 49.10 -0.41
CA ASP A 195 -5.71 48.83 -1.85
C ASP A 195 -5.55 50.12 -2.66
N LYS A 196 -4.66 50.07 -3.65
CA LYS A 196 -4.41 51.19 -4.58
C LYS A 196 -5.35 51.15 -5.77
N ASN A 197 -6.04 50.04 -5.99
CA ASN A 197 -6.91 49.83 -7.14
C ASN A 197 -8.31 50.39 -6.89
N SER A 198 -8.88 51.05 -7.90
CA SER A 198 -10.25 51.56 -7.87
C SER A 198 -11.16 50.92 -8.93
N ASN A 199 -10.58 50.48 -10.05
CA ASN A 199 -11.31 49.99 -11.21
C ASN A 199 -10.88 48.57 -11.58
N LYS A 200 -11.74 47.87 -12.33
CA LYS A 200 -11.47 46.51 -12.84
C LYS A 200 -10.18 46.43 -13.67
N THR A 201 -9.90 47.44 -14.49
CA THR A 201 -8.71 47.51 -15.35
C THR A 201 -7.40 47.50 -14.56
N ASP A 202 -7.35 48.28 -13.48
CA ASP A 202 -6.15 48.43 -12.65
C ASP A 202 -5.90 47.15 -11.86
N ALA A 203 -6.97 46.57 -11.32
CA ALA A 203 -6.92 45.29 -10.63
C ALA A 203 -6.44 44.14 -11.55
N LEU A 204 -6.94 44.06 -12.79
CA LEU A 204 -6.46 43.07 -13.77
C LEU A 204 -4.99 43.28 -14.14
N SER A 205 -4.56 44.53 -14.29
CA SER A 205 -3.17 44.90 -14.57
C SER A 205 -2.23 44.47 -13.43
N ASP A 206 -2.63 44.70 -12.18
CA ASP A 206 -1.84 44.29 -11.02
C ASP A 206 -1.77 42.77 -10.86
N ILE A 207 -2.89 42.06 -11.08
CA ILE A 207 -2.91 40.59 -11.11
C ILE A 207 -1.98 40.07 -12.23
N TYR A 208 -2.03 40.67 -13.42
CA TYR A 208 -1.15 40.30 -14.54
C TYR A 208 0.33 40.46 -14.18
N LYS A 209 0.73 41.61 -13.61
CA LYS A 209 2.11 41.87 -13.18
C LYS A 209 2.60 40.87 -12.14
N VAL A 210 1.73 40.41 -11.24
CA VAL A 210 2.08 39.35 -10.28
C VAL A 210 2.25 38.00 -10.97
N LEU A 211 1.44 37.70 -11.98
CA LEU A 211 1.55 36.44 -12.71
C LEU A 211 2.77 36.40 -13.63
N ARG A 212 3.05 37.50 -14.33
CA ARG A 212 4.14 37.68 -15.30
C ARG A 212 4.93 38.96 -14.99
N PRO A 213 5.92 38.90 -14.08
CA PRO A 213 6.71 40.07 -13.74
C PRO A 213 7.60 40.49 -14.92
N GLY A 214 7.54 41.78 -15.29
CA GLY A 214 8.37 42.38 -16.34
C GLY A 214 7.69 42.51 -17.71
N GLU A 215 6.54 41.87 -17.94
CA GLU A 215 5.74 42.07 -19.15
C GLU A 215 4.77 43.25 -18.99
N ALA A 216 4.64 44.08 -20.03
CA ALA A 216 3.65 45.16 -20.04
C ALA A 216 2.22 44.57 -20.21
N PRO A 217 1.27 44.90 -19.31
CA PRO A 217 -0.08 44.34 -19.37
C PRO A 217 -0.92 45.04 -20.46
N SER A 218 -1.49 44.27 -21.38
CA SER A 218 -2.65 44.70 -22.17
C SER A 218 -3.94 44.25 -21.47
N VAL A 219 -4.97 45.09 -21.48
CA VAL A 219 -6.21 44.86 -20.70
C VAL A 219 -6.93 43.60 -21.17
N GLU A 220 -7.04 43.39 -22.49
CA GLU A 220 -7.70 42.23 -23.08
C GLU A 220 -7.01 40.91 -22.71
N VAL A 221 -5.68 40.87 -22.79
CA VAL A 221 -4.91 39.67 -22.43
C VAL A 221 -4.96 39.42 -20.93
N ALA A 222 -4.93 40.48 -20.10
CA ALA A 222 -5.07 40.35 -18.66
C ALA A 222 -6.44 39.77 -18.25
N GLU A 223 -7.51 40.23 -18.90
CA GLU A 223 -8.86 39.68 -18.69
C GLU A 223 -8.96 38.23 -19.16
N GLU A 224 -8.39 37.89 -20.33
CA GLU A 224 -8.40 36.52 -20.82
C GLU A 224 -7.64 35.57 -19.88
N ILE A 225 -6.47 35.99 -19.39
CA ILE A 225 -5.69 35.21 -18.42
C ILE A 225 -6.47 35.04 -17.13
N PHE A 226 -7.07 36.09 -16.59
CA PHE A 226 -7.87 36.00 -15.37
C PHE A 226 -9.05 35.03 -15.53
N ASN A 227 -9.75 35.09 -16.65
CA ASN A 227 -10.83 34.15 -16.99
C ASN A 227 -10.33 32.71 -17.14
N ASN A 228 -9.17 32.53 -17.76
CA ASN A 228 -8.51 31.23 -17.93
C ASN A 228 -8.07 30.59 -16.59
N LEU A 229 -7.88 31.37 -15.51
CA LEU A 229 -7.43 30.83 -14.23
C LEU A 229 -8.51 30.03 -13.50
N TYR A 230 -9.73 30.56 -13.39
CA TYR A 230 -10.77 30.00 -12.50
C TYR A 230 -12.10 29.69 -13.18
N PHE A 231 -12.39 30.33 -14.32
CA PHE A 231 -13.72 30.32 -14.94
C PHE A 231 -13.81 29.47 -16.21
N LYS A 232 -12.68 29.05 -16.79
CA LYS A 232 -12.65 28.14 -17.96
C LYS A 232 -12.40 26.68 -17.56
N LYS A 233 -13.27 25.79 -18.03
CA LYS A 233 -13.25 24.34 -17.74
C LYS A 233 -12.00 23.63 -18.28
N GLU A 234 -11.40 24.11 -19.38
CA GLU A 234 -10.19 23.46 -19.92
C GLU A 234 -9.00 23.58 -18.98
N ARG A 235 -8.93 24.66 -18.19
CA ARG A 235 -7.80 25.00 -17.32
C ARG A 235 -8.09 24.76 -15.84
N TYR A 236 -9.34 24.95 -15.41
CA TYR A 236 -9.74 24.82 -14.02
C TYR A 236 -10.84 23.77 -13.85
N ASP A 237 -10.68 22.89 -12.87
CA ASP A 237 -11.62 21.83 -12.56
C ASP A 237 -11.53 21.46 -11.07
N LEU A 238 -12.63 21.62 -10.33
CA LEU A 238 -12.76 21.18 -8.95
C LEU A 238 -13.01 19.67 -8.84
N SER A 239 -13.41 19.01 -9.94
CA SER A 239 -14.09 17.69 -9.93
C SER A 239 -15.41 17.71 -9.17
N GLU A 240 -16.24 16.67 -9.34
CA GLU A 240 -17.48 16.51 -8.57
C GLU A 240 -17.22 16.47 -7.06
N VAL A 241 -16.10 15.84 -6.65
CA VAL A 241 -15.70 15.72 -5.23
C VAL A 241 -15.40 17.08 -4.62
N GLY A 242 -14.61 17.91 -5.31
CA GLY A 242 -14.27 19.24 -4.83
C GLY A 242 -15.51 20.13 -4.72
N ARG A 243 -16.46 20.01 -5.66
CA ARG A 243 -17.73 20.74 -5.62
C ARG A 243 -18.62 20.31 -4.45
N VAL A 244 -18.80 19.01 -4.24
CA VAL A 244 -19.59 18.47 -3.11
C VAL A 244 -19.00 18.92 -1.77
N LYS A 245 -17.66 18.88 -1.65
CA LYS A 245 -16.97 19.32 -0.43
C LYS A 245 -17.16 20.82 -0.17
N LEU A 246 -16.98 21.65 -1.19
CA LEU A 246 -17.21 23.09 -1.10
C LEU A 246 -18.65 23.40 -0.68
N ASN A 247 -19.60 22.71 -1.30
CA ASN A 247 -21.02 22.89 -1.04
C ASN A 247 -21.41 22.45 0.37
N SER A 248 -20.89 21.32 0.85
CA SER A 248 -21.16 20.84 2.20
C SER A 248 -20.54 21.70 3.29
N LYS A 249 -19.43 22.41 3.01
CA LYS A 249 -18.76 23.27 4.00
C LYS A 249 -19.40 24.65 4.09
N LEU A 250 -19.90 25.18 2.97
CA LEU A 250 -20.49 26.52 2.86
C LEU A 250 -22.03 26.50 2.76
N ASP A 251 -22.65 25.34 2.95
CA ASP A 251 -24.09 25.09 2.81
C ASP A 251 -24.68 25.63 1.49
N LEU A 252 -23.98 25.38 0.37
CA LEU A 252 -24.39 25.83 -0.97
C LEU A 252 -25.27 24.80 -1.68
N ASN A 253 -26.41 25.25 -2.23
CA ASN A 253 -27.34 24.42 -3.00
C ASN A 253 -27.01 24.34 -4.51
N THR A 254 -25.73 24.33 -4.89
CA THR A 254 -25.35 24.19 -6.32
C THR A 254 -25.21 22.73 -6.75
N ASN A 255 -25.42 22.46 -8.04
CA ASN A 255 -25.28 21.12 -8.59
C ASN A 255 -23.80 20.67 -8.60
N ALA A 256 -23.52 19.45 -8.15
CA ALA A 256 -22.19 18.83 -8.12
C ALA A 256 -21.49 18.77 -9.50
N LYS A 257 -22.25 18.76 -10.60
CA LYS A 257 -21.70 18.74 -11.98
C LYS A 257 -21.05 20.05 -12.42
N LYS A 258 -21.30 21.15 -11.73
CA LYS A 258 -20.65 22.44 -12.02
C LYS A 258 -19.28 22.46 -11.34
N THR A 259 -18.22 22.22 -12.09
CA THR A 259 -16.87 22.05 -11.52
C THR A 259 -15.95 23.27 -11.61
N ILE A 260 -16.42 24.38 -12.19
CA ILE A 260 -15.72 25.68 -12.16
C ILE A 260 -16.14 26.49 -10.94
N LEU A 261 -15.31 27.47 -10.55
CA LEU A 261 -15.69 28.43 -9.51
C LEU A 261 -16.69 29.45 -10.07
N GLU A 262 -17.74 29.73 -9.31
CA GLU A 262 -18.67 30.83 -9.56
C GLU A 262 -18.33 32.01 -8.64
N THR A 263 -18.73 33.23 -9.05
CA THR A 263 -18.49 34.44 -8.25
C THR A 263 -19.17 34.38 -6.89
N THR A 264 -20.32 33.71 -6.80
CA THR A 264 -21.05 33.42 -5.55
C THR A 264 -20.23 32.58 -4.59
N ASP A 265 -19.45 31.62 -5.09
CA ASP A 265 -18.62 30.73 -4.27
C ASP A 265 -17.52 31.53 -3.59
N ILE A 266 -16.86 32.42 -4.34
CA ILE A 266 -15.77 33.26 -3.83
C ILE A 266 -16.29 34.21 -2.75
N VAL A 267 -17.46 34.82 -2.97
CA VAL A 267 -18.11 35.67 -1.96
C VAL A 267 -18.47 34.89 -0.70
N ALA A 268 -18.99 33.66 -0.84
CA ALA A 268 -19.31 32.79 0.30
C ALA A 268 -18.05 32.42 1.11
N ILE A 269 -16.93 32.14 0.43
CA ILE A 269 -15.65 31.84 1.10
C ILE A 269 -15.13 33.06 1.86
N ILE A 270 -15.21 34.26 1.27
CA ILE A 270 -14.80 35.49 1.96
C ILE A 270 -15.70 35.71 3.19
N LYS A 271 -17.01 35.50 3.09
CA LYS A 271 -17.93 35.59 4.25
C LYS A 271 -17.55 34.62 5.36
N PHE A 272 -17.32 33.35 5.01
CA PHE A 272 -16.88 32.33 5.97
C PHE A 272 -15.55 32.69 6.66
N MET A 273 -14.59 33.27 5.92
CA MET A 273 -13.33 33.76 6.49
C MET A 273 -13.53 34.91 7.48
N LEU A 274 -14.48 35.82 7.21
CA LEU A 274 -14.82 36.90 8.14
C LEU A 274 -15.49 36.34 9.39
N ASP A 275 -16.44 35.40 9.23
CA ASP A 275 -17.13 34.74 10.34
C ASP A 275 -16.16 33.96 11.25
N LEU A 276 -15.20 33.24 10.67
CA LEU A 276 -14.13 32.56 11.42
C LEU A 276 -13.31 33.55 12.25
N ARG A 277 -13.01 34.73 11.70
CA ARG A 277 -12.27 35.77 12.43
C ARG A 277 -13.09 36.37 13.57
N ASP A 278 -14.40 36.51 13.38
CA ASP A 278 -15.38 36.91 14.39
C ASP A 278 -15.66 35.80 15.44
N GLY A 279 -15.05 34.61 15.29
CA GLY A 279 -15.18 33.48 16.21
C GLY A 279 -16.42 32.61 15.99
N LYS A 280 -17.06 32.69 14.81
CA LYS A 280 -18.18 31.85 14.41
C LYS A 280 -17.70 30.73 13.48
N GLY A 281 -17.88 29.49 13.92
CA GLY A 281 -17.50 28.29 13.16
C GLY A 281 -16.14 27.72 13.58
N ASP A 282 -15.86 26.52 13.06
CA ASP A 282 -14.68 25.74 13.40
C ASP A 282 -13.67 25.68 12.24
N VAL A 283 -12.40 25.59 12.60
CA VAL A 283 -11.28 25.41 11.66
C VAL A 283 -11.23 23.97 11.17
N ASP A 284 -10.92 23.77 9.89
CA ASP A 284 -10.75 22.43 9.34
C ASP A 284 -9.46 21.77 9.83
N ASP A 285 -9.58 20.53 10.29
CA ASP A 285 -8.42 19.66 10.51
C ASP A 285 -8.03 18.97 9.19
N ILE A 286 -6.81 19.22 8.72
CA ILE A 286 -6.26 18.65 7.47
C ILE A 286 -6.12 17.12 7.56
N ASP A 287 -5.96 16.60 8.77
CA ASP A 287 -5.65 15.19 9.01
C ASP A 287 -6.91 14.32 9.12
N HIS A 288 -8.06 14.95 9.33
CA HIS A 288 -9.38 14.34 9.27
C HIS A 288 -9.58 13.59 7.94
N LEU A 289 -9.99 12.31 7.97
CA LEU A 289 -10.21 11.51 6.75
C LEU A 289 -11.37 11.98 5.86
N GLY A 290 -12.23 12.87 6.35
CA GLY A 290 -13.16 13.61 5.50
C GLY A 290 -12.47 14.67 4.61
N ASN A 291 -11.25 15.07 4.96
CA ASN A 291 -10.45 16.04 4.21
C ASN A 291 -9.39 15.41 3.32
N ARG A 292 -9.07 14.13 3.57
CA ARG A 292 -8.16 13.31 2.76
C ARG A 292 -8.95 12.34 1.90
N ARG A 293 -8.47 12.06 0.68
CA ARG A 293 -9.10 11.06 -0.20
C ARG A 293 -8.06 10.11 -0.77
N VAL A 294 -8.47 8.87 -1.01
CA VAL A 294 -7.68 7.87 -1.70
C VAL A 294 -7.90 8.02 -3.19
N ARG A 295 -6.82 8.18 -3.95
CA ARG A 295 -6.86 8.13 -5.42
C ARG A 295 -6.68 6.69 -5.86
N SER A 296 -7.60 6.21 -6.70
CA SER A 296 -7.48 4.87 -7.30
C SER A 296 -6.46 4.87 -8.44
N VAL A 297 -5.97 3.68 -8.80
CA VAL A 297 -5.09 3.50 -9.98
C VAL A 297 -5.79 4.01 -11.25
N GLY A 298 -7.09 3.76 -11.40
CA GLY A 298 -7.88 4.23 -12.54
C GLY A 298 -7.87 5.76 -12.68
N GLU A 299 -8.06 6.49 -11.58
CA GLU A 299 -8.03 7.97 -11.58
C GLU A 299 -6.63 8.51 -11.93
N LEU A 300 -5.56 7.90 -11.40
CA LEU A 300 -4.20 8.30 -11.71
C LEU A 300 -3.85 8.06 -13.19
N VAL A 301 -4.23 6.90 -13.72
CA VAL A 301 -4.04 6.55 -15.14
C VAL A 301 -4.87 7.46 -16.04
N GLU A 302 -6.12 7.78 -15.67
CA GLU A 302 -6.96 8.72 -16.40
C GLU A 302 -6.28 10.09 -16.52
N ASN A 303 -5.68 10.59 -15.44
CA ASN A 303 -4.95 11.85 -15.47
C ASN A 303 -3.76 11.83 -16.42
N GLN A 304 -2.96 10.75 -16.38
CA GLN A 304 -1.80 10.61 -17.27
C GLN A 304 -2.23 10.45 -18.73
N PHE A 305 -3.28 9.67 -18.97
CA PHE A 305 -3.88 9.51 -20.29
C PHE A 305 -4.38 10.86 -20.83
N ARG A 306 -5.05 11.67 -19.99
CA ARG A 306 -5.51 13.01 -20.33
C ARG A 306 -4.37 13.96 -20.65
N ILE A 307 -3.25 13.89 -19.93
CA ILE A 307 -2.03 14.65 -20.25
C ILE A 307 -1.50 14.24 -21.63
N GLY A 308 -1.47 12.94 -21.92
CA GLY A 308 -1.15 12.40 -23.24
C GLY A 308 -2.07 12.94 -24.34
N LEU A 309 -3.38 12.96 -24.09
CA LEU A 309 -4.38 13.52 -25.01
C LEU A 309 -4.20 15.03 -25.24
N LEU A 310 -3.91 15.82 -24.20
CA LEU A 310 -3.67 17.26 -24.36
C LEU A 310 -2.41 17.56 -25.19
N ARG A 311 -1.37 16.72 -25.07
CA ARG A 311 -0.18 16.81 -25.93
C ARG A 311 -0.52 16.45 -27.38
N MET A 312 -1.26 15.36 -27.57
CA MET A 312 -1.73 14.92 -28.88
C MET A 312 -2.63 15.98 -29.54
N GLU A 313 -3.56 16.59 -28.80
CA GLU A 313 -4.45 17.64 -29.28
C GLU A 313 -3.67 18.84 -29.82
N ARG A 314 -2.58 19.26 -29.16
CA ARG A 314 -1.72 20.33 -29.65
C ARG A 314 -1.04 19.96 -30.96
N THR A 315 -0.44 18.76 -31.03
CA THR A 315 0.19 18.28 -32.26
C THR A 315 -0.82 18.15 -33.41
N VAL A 316 -2.04 17.71 -33.12
CA VAL A 316 -3.12 17.65 -34.10
C VAL A 316 -3.52 19.06 -34.55
N LYS A 317 -3.72 20.01 -33.63
CA LYS A 317 -4.03 21.42 -33.96
C LYS A 317 -2.94 22.07 -34.82
N GLU A 318 -1.68 21.88 -34.45
CA GLU A 318 -0.52 22.38 -35.22
C GLU A 318 -0.47 21.75 -36.61
N LYS A 319 -0.62 20.42 -36.72
CA LYS A 319 -0.71 19.72 -38.00
C LYS A 319 -1.86 20.23 -38.84
N MET A 320 -3.07 20.36 -38.28
CA MET A 320 -4.24 20.88 -38.99
C MET A 320 -4.04 22.32 -39.48
N SER A 321 -3.30 23.16 -38.74
CA SER A 321 -2.95 24.50 -39.20
C SER A 321 -1.86 24.53 -40.27
N THR A 322 -1.03 23.48 -40.35
CA THR A 322 0.10 23.38 -41.29
C THR A 322 -0.28 22.67 -42.59
N PHE A 323 -1.23 21.73 -42.55
CA PHE A 323 -1.74 21.06 -43.74
C PHE A 323 -2.55 22.04 -44.58
N LEU A 324 -2.02 22.37 -45.76
CA LEU A 324 -2.68 23.23 -46.77
C LEU A 324 -3.86 22.51 -47.46
N GLU A 325 -3.84 21.17 -47.53
CA GLU A 325 -4.88 20.33 -48.13
C GLU A 325 -5.51 19.41 -47.08
N ILE A 326 -6.56 19.88 -46.41
CA ILE A 326 -7.29 19.10 -45.39
C ILE A 326 -8.04 17.91 -46.02
N GLU A 327 -8.37 17.98 -47.31
CA GLU A 327 -9.21 16.99 -48.01
C GLU A 327 -8.48 15.65 -48.29
N SER A 328 -7.14 15.65 -48.37
CA SER A 328 -6.35 14.45 -48.66
C SER A 328 -5.82 13.73 -47.41
N ALA A 329 -5.87 14.38 -46.25
CA ALA A 329 -5.32 13.85 -45.01
C ALA A 329 -6.27 12.84 -44.34
N MET A 330 -5.78 11.62 -44.07
CA MET A 330 -6.54 10.63 -43.32
C MET A 330 -6.33 10.82 -41.81
N PRO A 331 -7.32 10.49 -40.95
CA PRO A 331 -7.19 10.66 -39.49
C PRO A 331 -5.96 9.97 -38.87
N GLN A 332 -5.51 8.86 -39.44
CA GLN A 332 -4.30 8.15 -39.01
C GLN A 332 -3.00 8.96 -39.19
N ASP A 333 -2.98 9.92 -40.13
CA ASP A 333 -1.81 10.78 -40.39
C ASP A 333 -1.72 11.92 -39.34
N LEU A 334 -2.86 12.30 -38.79
CA LEU A 334 -2.98 13.31 -37.73
C LEU A 334 -2.69 12.71 -36.35
N ILE A 335 -3.19 11.50 -36.09
CA ILE A 335 -3.15 10.87 -34.77
C ILE A 335 -1.85 10.08 -34.58
N ASN A 336 -1.00 10.56 -33.67
CA ASN A 336 0.17 9.81 -33.22
C ASN A 336 -0.07 9.24 -31.81
N ALA A 337 0.08 7.92 -31.65
CA ALA A 337 -0.08 7.25 -30.36
C ALA A 337 1.12 7.48 -29.40
N LYS A 338 2.29 7.89 -29.93
CA LYS A 338 3.53 8.02 -29.14
C LYS A 338 3.38 8.90 -27.89
N PRO A 339 2.80 10.12 -27.94
CA PRO A 339 2.63 10.96 -26.75
C PRO A 339 1.84 10.29 -25.61
N ILE A 340 0.82 9.48 -25.96
CA ILE A 340 0.00 8.75 -25.00
C ILE A 340 0.82 7.61 -24.39
N THR A 341 1.44 6.78 -25.24
CA THR A 341 2.24 5.63 -24.79
C THR A 341 3.42 6.06 -23.92
N THR A 342 4.11 7.16 -24.27
CA THR A 342 5.19 7.72 -23.45
C THR A 342 4.67 8.17 -22.09
N SER A 343 3.57 8.92 -22.03
CA SER A 343 3.02 9.37 -20.73
C SER A 343 2.61 8.22 -19.81
N LEU A 344 2.05 7.13 -20.38
CA LEU A 344 1.69 5.94 -19.60
C LEU A 344 2.93 5.13 -19.19
N LYS A 345 3.91 4.94 -20.09
CA LYS A 345 5.16 4.25 -19.78
C LYS A 345 5.93 4.99 -18.67
N ASP A 346 6.02 6.31 -18.76
CA ASP A 346 6.67 7.13 -17.73
C ASP A 346 5.99 6.93 -16.36
N PHE A 347 4.65 6.89 -16.33
CA PHE A 347 3.91 6.64 -15.09
C PHE A 347 4.19 5.24 -14.52
N PHE A 348 4.07 4.17 -15.30
CA PHE A 348 4.26 2.81 -14.78
C PHE A 348 5.73 2.46 -14.50
N ALA A 349 6.67 3.06 -15.21
CA ALA A 349 8.10 2.76 -15.04
C ALA A 349 8.79 3.61 -13.97
N THR A 350 8.43 4.89 -13.84
CA THR A 350 9.20 5.84 -12.99
C THR A 350 8.43 6.39 -11.79
N SER A 351 7.10 6.20 -11.74
CA SER A 351 6.30 6.72 -10.62
C SER A 351 6.67 6.04 -9.31
N GLN A 352 6.80 6.82 -8.24
CA GLN A 352 6.98 6.32 -6.88
C GLN A 352 5.84 5.43 -6.39
N LEU A 353 4.66 5.53 -7.01
CA LEU A 353 3.49 4.71 -6.69
C LEU A 353 3.47 3.38 -7.44
N SER A 354 4.23 3.25 -8.54
CA SER A 354 4.39 2.01 -9.29
C SER A 354 5.59 1.25 -8.73
N GLN A 355 5.35 0.49 -7.67
CA GLN A 355 6.39 -0.26 -6.94
C GLN A 355 6.36 -1.74 -7.34
N PHE A 356 7.52 -2.38 -7.32
CA PHE A 356 7.58 -3.84 -7.41
C PHE A 356 6.77 -4.47 -6.28
N MET A 357 5.99 -5.50 -6.62
CA MET A 357 5.15 -6.15 -5.63
C MET A 357 6.01 -6.94 -4.64
N ASP A 358 5.78 -6.73 -3.33
CA ASP A 358 6.38 -7.50 -2.25
C ASP A 358 5.77 -8.92 -2.23
N GLN A 359 6.38 -9.87 -2.96
CA GLN A 359 5.97 -11.27 -3.13
C GLN A 359 6.84 -12.24 -2.31
N THR A 360 7.19 -11.86 -1.09
CA THR A 360 7.85 -12.78 -0.14
C THR A 360 6.90 -13.91 0.25
N ASN A 361 5.66 -13.58 0.59
CA ASN A 361 4.61 -14.52 0.98
C ASN A 361 3.20 -13.94 0.66
N PRO A 362 2.12 -14.75 0.74
CA PRO A 362 0.77 -14.29 0.38
C PRO A 362 0.26 -13.09 1.20
N LEU A 363 0.63 -13.00 2.48
CA LEU A 363 0.24 -11.88 3.34
C LEU A 363 0.89 -10.57 2.89
N SER A 364 2.17 -10.61 2.53
CA SER A 364 2.91 -9.46 2.01
C SER A 364 2.28 -8.93 0.73
N GLU A 365 1.83 -9.83 -0.15
CA GLU A 365 1.15 -9.45 -1.39
C GLU A 365 -0.18 -8.72 -1.12
N ILE A 366 -1.04 -9.27 -0.26
CA ILE A 366 -2.33 -8.64 0.07
C ILE A 366 -2.13 -7.29 0.75
N THR A 367 -1.27 -7.24 1.76
CA THR A 367 -0.99 -6.01 2.53
C THR A 367 -0.41 -4.92 1.63
N HIS A 368 0.44 -5.28 0.66
CA HIS A 368 0.97 -4.32 -0.30
C HIS A 368 -0.11 -3.76 -1.23
N LYS A 369 -1.03 -4.60 -1.72
CA LYS A 369 -2.17 -4.15 -2.56
C LYS A 369 -3.14 -3.24 -1.79
N ARG A 370 -3.27 -3.42 -0.48
CA ARG A 370 -4.14 -2.64 0.42
C ARG A 370 -3.45 -1.44 1.09
N ARG A 371 -2.23 -1.12 0.67
CA ARG A 371 -1.41 -0.03 1.23
C ARG A 371 -1.88 1.33 0.71
N VAL A 372 -1.99 2.31 1.61
CA VAL A 372 -2.26 3.71 1.29
C VAL A 372 -1.02 4.54 1.59
N SER A 373 -0.63 5.40 0.64
CA SER A 373 0.54 6.27 0.76
C SER A 373 0.15 7.73 0.67
N ALA A 374 0.63 8.54 1.61
CA ALA A 374 0.57 10.00 1.55
C ALA A 374 1.67 10.60 0.65
N LEU A 375 2.65 9.79 0.24
CA LEU A 375 3.73 10.16 -0.68
C LEU A 375 3.29 10.04 -2.14
N GLY A 376 3.92 10.82 -3.02
CA GLY A 376 3.72 10.75 -4.47
C GLY A 376 3.20 12.07 -5.08
N PRO A 377 2.86 12.07 -6.38
CA PRO A 377 2.44 13.28 -7.09
C PRO A 377 1.11 13.83 -6.54
N GLY A 378 1.16 15.07 -6.04
CA GLY A 378 0.03 15.73 -5.37
C GLY A 378 -0.13 15.37 -3.89
N GLY A 379 0.76 14.53 -3.35
CA GLY A 379 0.87 14.23 -1.92
C GLY A 379 1.98 15.03 -1.24
N LEU A 380 2.44 14.53 -0.09
CA LEU A 380 3.51 15.12 0.71
C LEU A 380 4.86 14.51 0.35
N THR A 381 5.94 15.27 0.58
CA THR A 381 7.30 14.72 0.58
C THR A 381 7.70 14.39 2.02
N ARG A 382 8.61 13.42 2.19
CA ARG A 382 9.05 12.95 3.51
C ARG A 382 9.57 14.07 4.40
N GLU A 383 10.33 15.00 3.82
CA GLU A 383 10.94 16.15 4.51
C GLU A 383 9.93 17.23 4.90
N ARG A 384 8.83 17.36 4.16
CA ARG A 384 7.78 18.36 4.44
C ARG A 384 6.70 17.84 5.36
N ALA A 385 6.64 16.53 5.58
CA ALA A 385 5.63 15.92 6.44
C ALA A 385 6.01 16.11 7.91
N GLY A 386 5.29 17.02 8.58
CA GLY A 386 5.41 17.27 10.02
C GLY A 386 4.90 16.12 10.88
N PHE A 387 4.86 16.35 12.20
CA PHE A 387 4.41 15.37 13.18
C PHE A 387 2.90 15.09 13.06
N GLU A 388 2.08 16.14 12.92
CA GLU A 388 0.60 16.06 12.86
C GLU A 388 0.11 15.02 11.84
N VAL A 389 0.63 15.09 10.61
CA VAL A 389 0.26 14.18 9.51
C VAL A 389 0.58 12.71 9.79
N ARG A 390 1.63 12.45 10.59
CA ARG A 390 2.14 11.11 10.90
C ARG A 390 1.42 10.49 12.09
N ASP A 391 0.73 11.30 12.88
CA ASP A 391 0.03 10.85 14.07
C ASP A 391 -1.26 10.09 13.73
N VAL A 392 -1.77 9.34 14.70
CA VAL A 392 -3.00 8.57 14.55
C VAL A 392 -4.18 9.47 14.89
N HIS A 393 -4.99 9.79 13.87
CA HIS A 393 -6.20 10.58 14.05
C HIS A 393 -7.41 9.68 14.41
N PRO A 394 -8.35 10.08 15.30
CA PRO A 394 -9.49 9.24 15.71
C PRO A 394 -10.37 8.74 14.55
N THR A 395 -10.49 9.51 13.47
CA THR A 395 -11.22 9.10 12.25
C THR A 395 -10.64 7.89 11.54
N HIS A 396 -9.39 7.51 11.84
CA HIS A 396 -8.79 6.29 11.33
C HIS A 396 -9.53 5.03 11.81
N TYR A 397 -10.30 5.12 12.90
CA TYR A 397 -11.08 4.02 13.45
C TYR A 397 -11.92 3.33 12.37
N GLY A 398 -11.72 2.01 12.22
CA GLY A 398 -12.45 1.21 11.24
C GLY A 398 -12.10 1.46 9.77
N ARG A 399 -11.12 2.32 9.46
CA ARG A 399 -10.76 2.78 8.10
C ARG A 399 -9.31 2.52 7.76
N ILE A 400 -8.40 3.00 8.62
CA ILE A 400 -6.96 2.84 8.49
C ILE A 400 -6.46 2.17 9.77
N CYS A 401 -5.63 1.15 9.62
CA CYS A 401 -5.05 0.46 10.76
C CYS A 401 -4.06 1.37 11.49
N PRO A 402 -4.20 1.54 12.83
CA PRO A 402 -3.27 2.34 13.62
C PRO A 402 -1.94 1.62 13.91
N ILE A 403 -1.89 0.30 13.73
CA ILE A 403 -0.75 -0.56 14.09
C ILE A 403 0.19 -0.80 12.90
N GLU A 404 -0.36 -1.06 11.71
CA GLU A 404 0.43 -1.46 10.54
C GLU A 404 0.95 -0.24 9.77
N THR A 405 2.17 0.16 10.10
CA THR A 405 2.99 1.16 9.38
C THR A 405 4.45 0.73 9.37
N PRO A 406 5.25 1.03 8.33
CA PRO A 406 6.69 0.79 8.38
C PRO A 406 7.35 1.66 9.46
N GLU A 407 8.38 1.11 10.10
CA GLU A 407 9.25 1.84 11.02
C GLU A 407 10.18 2.79 10.26
N GLY A 408 10.68 3.81 10.97
CA GLY A 408 11.69 4.73 10.46
C GLY A 408 11.10 5.96 9.74
N PRO A 409 11.74 6.48 8.67
CA PRO A 409 11.39 7.78 8.10
C PRO A 409 9.96 7.88 7.53
N ASN A 410 9.33 6.73 7.22
CA ASN A 410 8.01 6.65 6.59
C ASN A 410 6.87 6.40 7.57
N ILE A 411 7.14 6.37 8.88
CA ILE A 411 6.11 6.13 9.90
C ILE A 411 4.93 7.11 9.75
N GLY A 412 3.70 6.57 9.73
CA GLY A 412 2.46 7.33 9.58
C GLY A 412 2.16 7.85 8.16
N LEU A 413 3.15 7.82 7.25
CA LEU A 413 2.99 8.25 5.85
C LEU A 413 2.54 7.11 4.94
N ILE A 414 2.78 5.88 5.36
CA ILE A 414 2.36 4.66 4.69
C ILE A 414 1.55 3.86 5.68
N ASN A 415 0.26 3.72 5.42
CA ASN A 415 -0.65 3.00 6.31
C ASN A 415 -1.36 1.89 5.53
N SER A 416 -1.96 0.95 6.26
CA SER A 416 -2.73 -0.16 5.69
C SER A 416 -4.23 0.08 5.88
N LEU A 417 -5.04 -0.28 4.89
CA LEU A 417 -6.50 -0.27 5.03
C LEU A 417 -6.95 -1.27 6.11
N ALA A 418 -7.92 -0.85 6.92
CA ALA A 418 -8.57 -1.73 7.89
C ALA A 418 -9.33 -2.89 7.20
N THR A 419 -9.71 -3.91 7.97
CA THR A 419 -10.22 -5.19 7.43
C THR A 419 -11.50 -5.01 6.59
N TYR A 420 -12.53 -4.35 7.14
CA TYR A 420 -13.86 -4.23 6.49
C TYR A 420 -14.12 -2.89 5.78
N CYS A 421 -13.13 -2.00 5.73
CA CYS A 421 -13.33 -0.70 5.11
C CYS A 421 -13.47 -0.79 3.59
N ARG A 422 -14.14 0.20 2.99
CA ARG A 422 -14.28 0.32 1.54
C ARG A 422 -14.00 1.75 1.09
N VAL A 423 -13.57 1.91 -0.15
CA VAL A 423 -13.43 3.23 -0.77
C VAL A 423 -14.69 3.51 -1.59
N ASN A 424 -15.35 4.63 -1.34
CA ASN A 424 -16.54 5.02 -2.07
C ASN A 424 -16.21 5.63 -3.44
N LYS A 425 -17.24 5.94 -4.24
CA LYS A 425 -17.07 6.52 -5.58
C LYS A 425 -16.29 7.84 -5.57
N PHE A 426 -16.35 8.60 -4.47
CA PHE A 426 -15.68 9.89 -4.32
C PHE A 426 -14.24 9.77 -3.79
N GLY A 427 -13.79 8.56 -3.45
CA GLY A 427 -12.45 8.31 -2.91
C GLY A 427 -12.35 8.44 -1.39
N TYR A 428 -13.45 8.61 -0.66
CA TYR A 428 -13.44 8.59 0.81
C TYR A 428 -13.51 7.16 1.34
N ILE A 429 -12.87 6.91 2.47
CA ILE A 429 -12.87 5.61 3.14
C ILE A 429 -14.09 5.53 4.07
N GLU A 430 -14.89 4.49 3.91
CA GLU A 430 -16.08 4.22 4.71
C GLU A 430 -15.88 2.96 5.54
N SER A 431 -16.48 2.95 6.73
CA SER A 431 -16.50 1.78 7.63
C SER A 431 -17.94 1.29 7.82
N PRO A 432 -18.19 -0.02 7.92
CA PRO A 432 -19.54 -0.56 8.12
C PRO A 432 -19.97 -0.50 9.59
N TYR A 433 -21.24 -0.17 9.81
CA TYR A 433 -21.88 -0.15 11.13
C TYR A 433 -23.26 -0.80 11.09
N LYS A 434 -23.69 -1.44 12.18
CA LYS A 434 -25.06 -1.96 12.32
C LYS A 434 -25.97 -0.86 12.84
N LYS A 435 -27.14 -0.71 12.22
CA LYS A 435 -28.12 0.29 12.63
C LYS A 435 -28.89 -0.14 13.88
N ILE A 436 -29.18 0.81 14.76
CA ILE A 436 -29.98 0.60 15.96
C ILE A 436 -31.32 1.30 15.76
N VAL A 437 -32.41 0.61 16.08
CA VAL A 437 -33.77 1.16 16.04
C VAL A 437 -34.44 0.86 17.38
N ASN A 438 -34.91 1.91 18.06
CA ASN A 438 -35.57 1.82 19.38
C ASN A 438 -34.74 1.01 20.41
N GLY A 439 -33.42 1.27 20.47
CA GLY A 439 -32.50 0.60 21.41
C GLY A 439 -32.22 -0.87 21.11
N LYS A 440 -32.62 -1.39 19.95
CA LYS A 440 -32.33 -2.76 19.48
C LYS A 440 -31.39 -2.75 18.28
N VAL A 441 -30.35 -3.58 18.35
CA VAL A 441 -29.38 -3.77 17.26
C VAL A 441 -30.04 -4.57 16.14
N THR A 442 -30.03 -4.02 14.92
CA THR A 442 -30.53 -4.71 13.73
C THR A 442 -29.40 -5.36 12.93
N SER A 443 -29.74 -6.25 11.99
CA SER A 443 -28.79 -6.84 11.05
C SER A 443 -28.50 -5.93 9.83
N GLU A 444 -29.14 -4.76 9.72
CA GLU A 444 -28.93 -3.82 8.62
C GLU A 444 -27.56 -3.13 8.77
N ILE A 445 -26.70 -3.29 7.76
CA ILE A 445 -25.35 -2.70 7.74
C ILE A 445 -25.37 -1.44 6.87
N LYS A 446 -24.93 -0.31 7.44
CA LYS A 446 -24.73 0.95 6.73
C LYS A 446 -23.27 1.35 6.81
N TYR A 447 -22.70 1.71 5.67
CA TYR A 447 -21.34 2.24 5.60
C TYR A 447 -21.38 3.75 5.77
N LEU A 448 -20.55 4.27 6.66
CA LEU A 448 -20.48 5.70 6.95
C LEU A 448 -19.09 6.23 6.62
N SER A 449 -19.05 7.37 5.93
CA SER A 449 -17.83 8.17 5.77
C SER A 449 -17.46 8.87 7.08
N ALA A 450 -16.22 9.37 7.18
CA ALA A 450 -15.79 10.08 8.40
C ALA A 450 -16.66 11.30 8.71
N ILE A 451 -17.14 12.01 7.69
CA ILE A 451 -18.00 13.21 7.81
C ILE A 451 -19.40 12.84 8.31
N GLU A 452 -19.92 11.69 7.90
CA GLU A 452 -21.24 11.22 8.34
C GLU A 452 -21.19 10.63 9.76
N GLU A 453 -20.08 9.99 10.12
CA GLU A 453 -19.86 9.42 11.45
C GLU A 453 -19.92 10.48 12.57
N GLU A 454 -19.39 11.68 12.34
CA GLU A 454 -19.41 12.77 13.34
C GLU A 454 -20.82 13.14 13.84
N LYS A 455 -21.84 12.96 13.00
CA LYS A 455 -23.23 13.32 13.31
C LYS A 455 -23.94 12.31 14.19
N HIS A 456 -23.39 11.09 14.30
CA HIS A 456 -24.05 9.95 14.92
C HIS A 456 -23.36 9.51 16.22
N THR A 457 -24.14 8.91 17.13
CA THR A 457 -23.61 8.28 18.34
C THR A 457 -23.37 6.80 18.07
N ILE A 458 -22.13 6.32 18.18
CA ILE A 458 -21.75 4.94 17.83
C ILE A 458 -21.23 4.16 19.05
N ALA A 459 -21.85 3.01 19.34
CA ALA A 459 -21.43 2.09 20.40
C ALA A 459 -20.28 1.14 19.95
N GLN A 460 -19.49 0.69 20.93
CA GLN A 460 -18.41 -0.26 20.71
C GLN A 460 -18.92 -1.69 20.45
N ALA A 461 -18.15 -2.46 19.68
CA ALA A 461 -18.48 -3.85 19.33
C ALA A 461 -18.60 -4.79 20.53
N ASN A 462 -17.81 -4.54 21.59
CA ASN A 462 -17.71 -5.40 22.78
C ASN A 462 -18.85 -5.17 23.79
N SER A 463 -19.80 -4.30 23.48
CA SER A 463 -20.93 -4.01 24.37
C SER A 463 -21.82 -5.25 24.53
N ALA A 464 -22.12 -5.65 25.76
CA ALA A 464 -22.93 -6.83 26.03
C ALA A 464 -24.38 -6.65 25.55
N LEU A 465 -24.88 -7.64 24.79
CA LEU A 465 -26.23 -7.67 24.23
C LEU A 465 -27.05 -8.82 24.80
N ASN A 466 -28.35 -8.59 25.00
CA ASN A 466 -29.32 -9.64 25.27
C ASN A 466 -29.64 -10.44 23.99
N LYS A 467 -30.26 -11.62 24.15
CA LYS A 467 -30.73 -12.45 23.01
C LYS A 467 -31.70 -11.70 22.07
N ASP A 468 -32.42 -10.71 22.61
CA ASP A 468 -33.37 -9.87 21.86
C ASP A 468 -32.70 -8.69 21.13
N GLY A 469 -31.37 -8.54 21.24
CA GLY A 469 -30.59 -7.48 20.60
C GLY A 469 -30.57 -6.14 21.33
N SER A 470 -31.10 -6.05 22.55
CA SER A 470 -30.99 -4.86 23.41
C SER A 470 -29.68 -4.86 24.20
N PHE A 471 -29.19 -3.68 24.60
CA PHE A 471 -28.06 -3.58 25.52
C PHE A 471 -28.39 -4.09 26.91
N VAL A 472 -27.42 -4.76 27.55
CA VAL A 472 -27.51 -5.21 28.96
C VAL A 472 -27.40 -4.03 29.91
N GLU A 473 -26.46 -3.12 29.62
CA GLU A 473 -26.17 -1.93 30.42
C GLU A 473 -27.09 -0.76 30.05
N GLU A 474 -27.38 0.12 31.01
CA GLU A 474 -28.23 1.30 30.80
C GLU A 474 -27.46 2.47 30.17
N LEU A 475 -26.20 2.64 30.57
CA LEU A 475 -25.24 3.58 29.99
C LEU A 475 -24.17 2.78 29.25
N VAL A 476 -24.08 2.99 27.94
CA VAL A 476 -23.15 2.26 27.08
C VAL A 476 -22.03 3.19 26.63
N ALA A 477 -20.81 2.67 26.61
CA ALA A 477 -19.64 3.33 26.04
C ALA A 477 -19.83 3.63 24.56
N CYS A 478 -19.86 4.91 24.20
CA CYS A 478 -20.09 5.39 22.84
C CYS A 478 -19.05 6.44 22.43
N ARG A 479 -18.94 6.64 21.12
CA ARG A 479 -18.20 7.76 20.53
C ARG A 479 -19.14 8.69 19.78
N LYS A 480 -18.91 9.99 19.92
CA LYS A 480 -19.62 11.05 19.21
C LYS A 480 -18.71 12.24 19.00
N ASN A 481 -18.68 12.75 17.76
CA ASN A 481 -17.84 13.89 17.37
C ASN A 481 -16.39 13.79 17.89
N LEU A 482 -15.73 12.65 17.61
CA LEU A 482 -14.36 12.30 18.02
C LEU A 482 -14.14 12.08 19.53
N ASN A 483 -15.13 12.40 20.38
CA ASN A 483 -15.04 12.23 21.83
C ASN A 483 -15.66 10.92 22.30
N PHE A 484 -15.17 10.41 23.42
CA PHE A 484 -15.74 9.27 24.13
C PHE A 484 -16.75 9.75 25.18
N GLU A 485 -17.98 9.24 25.12
CA GLU A 485 -19.06 9.59 26.04
C GLU A 485 -19.87 8.35 26.46
N LEU A 486 -20.48 8.40 27.64
CA LEU A 486 -21.46 7.39 28.08
C LEU A 486 -22.85 7.87 27.67
N SER A 487 -23.50 7.10 26.79
CA SER A 487 -24.81 7.44 26.25
C SER A 487 -25.85 6.43 26.68
N SER A 488 -27.09 6.92 26.91
CA SER A 488 -28.23 6.04 27.16
C SER A 488 -28.61 5.25 25.91
N ARG A 489 -29.14 4.03 26.08
CA ARG A 489 -29.55 3.12 24.97
C ARG A 489 -30.45 3.73 23.90
N GLU A 490 -31.21 4.79 24.22
CA GLU A 490 -32.14 5.44 23.29
C GLU A 490 -31.44 6.43 22.34
N ASN A 491 -30.28 6.96 22.75
CA ASN A 491 -29.53 7.97 21.99
C ASN A 491 -28.45 7.37 21.06
N ILE A 492 -28.37 6.03 21.01
CA ILE A 492 -27.36 5.32 20.21
C ILE A 492 -27.94 5.00 18.84
N ASP A 493 -27.29 5.49 17.79
CA ASP A 493 -27.75 5.32 16.42
C ASP A 493 -27.19 4.05 15.76
N TYR A 494 -25.92 3.73 16.06
CA TYR A 494 -25.19 2.63 15.43
C TYR A 494 -24.30 1.88 16.42
N ILE A 495 -23.90 0.66 16.04
CA ILE A 495 -22.87 -0.13 16.72
C ILE A 495 -21.87 -0.68 15.69
N ASP A 496 -20.63 -0.82 16.12
CA ASP A 496 -19.57 -1.50 15.38
C ASP A 496 -19.97 -2.92 14.92
N VAL A 497 -19.53 -3.35 13.73
CA VAL A 497 -19.91 -4.67 13.20
C VAL A 497 -19.16 -5.81 13.89
N SER A 498 -17.86 -5.61 14.09
CA SER A 498 -16.93 -6.60 14.63
C SER A 498 -15.73 -5.89 15.25
N PRO A 499 -15.12 -6.42 16.34
CA PRO A 499 -13.90 -5.85 16.93
C PRO A 499 -12.72 -5.85 15.95
N LYS A 500 -12.68 -6.83 15.02
CA LYS A 500 -11.67 -6.96 13.96
C LYS A 500 -11.67 -5.77 12.98
N GLN A 501 -12.73 -4.96 12.95
CA GLN A 501 -12.84 -3.85 12.01
C GLN A 501 -11.79 -2.76 12.23
N LEU A 502 -11.23 -2.64 13.44
CA LEU A 502 -10.25 -1.61 13.79
C LEU A 502 -8.89 -1.83 13.10
N VAL A 503 -8.50 -3.08 12.95
CA VAL A 503 -7.15 -3.48 12.54
C VAL A 503 -7.10 -3.86 11.06
N SER A 504 -5.89 -3.86 10.50
CA SER A 504 -5.62 -4.39 9.16
C SER A 504 -5.53 -5.92 9.19
N VAL A 505 -5.49 -6.51 7.99
CA VAL A 505 -5.35 -7.95 7.80
C VAL A 505 -4.11 -8.53 8.50
N ALA A 506 -2.96 -7.85 8.45
CA ALA A 506 -1.74 -8.35 9.09
C ALA A 506 -1.84 -8.32 10.62
N ALA A 507 -2.28 -7.21 11.20
CA ALA A 507 -2.45 -7.10 12.65
C ALA A 507 -3.54 -8.06 13.16
N ALA A 508 -4.56 -8.34 12.34
CA ALA A 508 -5.64 -9.25 12.67
C ALA A 508 -5.22 -10.74 12.76
N LEU A 509 -4.02 -11.10 12.27
CA LEU A 509 -3.44 -12.46 12.36
C LEU A 509 -2.64 -12.69 13.66
N ILE A 510 -2.46 -11.66 14.48
CA ILE A 510 -1.77 -11.77 15.77
C ILE A 510 -2.80 -12.21 16.82
N PRO A 511 -2.70 -13.43 17.38
CA PRO A 511 -3.56 -13.86 18.48
C PRO A 511 -3.22 -13.06 19.73
N PHE A 512 -4.17 -12.87 20.65
CA PHE A 512 -3.93 -12.13 21.91
C PHE A 512 -3.36 -10.73 21.72
N LEU A 513 -3.67 -10.06 20.59
CA LEU A 513 -3.18 -8.72 20.27
C LEU A 513 -3.49 -7.71 21.39
N GLU A 514 -4.60 -7.89 22.09
CA GLU A 514 -5.02 -7.08 23.22
C GLU A 514 -4.05 -7.13 24.43
N ASN A 515 -3.12 -8.08 24.48
CA ASN A 515 -2.13 -8.25 25.55
C ASN A 515 -0.71 -7.80 25.14
N ASP A 516 -0.55 -7.24 23.94
CA ASP A 516 0.72 -6.75 23.44
C ASP A 516 0.75 -5.22 23.38
N ASP A 517 1.90 -4.63 23.68
CA ASP A 517 2.14 -3.22 23.38
C ASP A 517 2.03 -2.94 21.88
N ALA A 518 1.47 -1.77 21.53
CA ALA A 518 1.22 -1.40 20.15
C ALA A 518 2.50 -1.38 19.29
N ASN A 519 3.66 -1.02 19.85
CA ASN A 519 4.91 -1.03 19.09
C ASN A 519 5.38 -2.46 18.78
N ARG A 520 5.08 -3.43 19.66
CA ARG A 520 5.39 -4.84 19.43
C ARG A 520 4.44 -5.45 18.41
N ALA A 521 3.16 -5.09 18.45
CA ALA A 521 2.20 -5.45 17.41
C ALA A 521 2.59 -4.91 16.03
N LEU A 522 3.04 -3.65 15.97
CA LEU A 522 3.57 -3.03 14.75
C LEU A 522 4.76 -3.83 14.20
N MET A 523 5.72 -4.15 15.06
CA MET A 523 6.86 -5.00 14.70
C MET A 523 6.41 -6.38 14.20
N GLY A 524 5.49 -7.04 14.91
CA GLY A 524 4.93 -8.33 14.56
C GLY A 524 4.28 -8.34 13.17
N SER A 525 3.41 -7.37 12.91
CA SER A 525 2.75 -7.21 11.60
C SER A 525 3.75 -7.00 10.46
N ASN A 526 4.81 -6.21 10.69
CA ASN A 526 5.87 -5.97 9.73
C ASN A 526 6.76 -7.21 9.48
N MET A 527 7.06 -7.97 10.53
CA MET A 527 7.90 -9.18 10.44
C MET A 527 7.18 -10.32 9.73
N MET A 528 5.87 -10.48 9.94
CA MET A 528 5.08 -11.48 9.22
C MET A 528 5.13 -11.29 7.70
N ARG A 529 5.20 -10.05 7.20
CA ARG A 529 5.39 -9.76 5.77
C ARG A 529 6.76 -10.18 5.24
N GLN A 530 7.76 -10.29 6.11
CA GLN A 530 9.13 -10.69 5.76
C GLN A 530 9.37 -12.20 5.88
N ALA A 531 8.38 -12.97 6.35
CA ALA A 531 8.52 -14.41 6.51
C ALA A 531 8.69 -15.11 5.15
N VAL A 532 9.68 -16.00 5.05
CA VAL A 532 9.97 -16.75 3.82
C VAL A 532 9.17 -18.06 3.82
N PRO A 533 8.56 -18.46 2.68
CA PRO A 533 7.89 -19.74 2.55
C PRO A 533 8.84 -20.91 2.84
N LEU A 534 8.44 -21.75 3.80
CA LEU A 534 9.19 -22.95 4.18
C LEU A 534 8.89 -24.10 3.22
N LEU A 535 9.80 -25.06 3.13
CA LEU A 535 9.61 -26.29 2.35
C LEU A 535 8.42 -27.13 2.87
N LYS A 536 8.26 -27.16 4.19
CA LYS A 536 7.20 -27.87 4.93
C LYS A 536 6.46 -26.88 5.83
N PRO A 537 5.54 -26.06 5.28
CA PRO A 537 4.77 -25.12 6.08
C PRO A 537 3.74 -25.84 6.95
N GLU A 538 3.39 -25.23 8.08
CA GLU A 538 2.40 -25.75 9.03
C GLU A 538 1.43 -24.64 9.44
N SER A 539 0.14 -24.94 9.50
CA SER A 539 -0.87 -24.00 9.99
C SER A 539 -0.63 -23.65 11.46
N PRO A 540 -0.85 -22.40 11.89
CA PRO A 540 -0.69 -22.02 13.29
C PRO A 540 -1.70 -22.77 14.18
N LEU A 541 -1.22 -23.38 15.28
CA LEU A 541 -2.13 -24.02 16.25
C LEU A 541 -3.02 -23.00 16.97
N VAL A 542 -2.51 -21.77 17.15
CA VAL A 542 -3.25 -20.66 17.74
C VAL A 542 -3.42 -19.58 16.67
N GLY A 543 -4.49 -19.62 15.90
CA GLY A 543 -4.83 -18.64 14.86
C GLY A 543 -5.82 -17.59 15.34
N THR A 544 -6.36 -16.79 14.42
CA THR A 544 -7.45 -15.82 14.69
C THR A 544 -8.71 -16.07 13.86
N GLY A 545 -8.63 -17.03 12.92
CA GLY A 545 -9.68 -17.39 11.98
C GLY A 545 -9.73 -16.51 10.72
N ILE A 546 -8.75 -15.62 10.53
CA ILE A 546 -8.59 -14.81 9.30
C ILE A 546 -7.65 -15.49 8.30
N GLU A 547 -6.89 -16.50 8.75
CA GLU A 547 -5.89 -17.21 7.96
C GLU A 547 -6.46 -17.79 6.66
N SER A 548 -7.68 -18.35 6.70
CA SER A 548 -8.37 -18.89 5.52
C SER A 548 -8.77 -17.80 4.52
N ASP A 549 -9.29 -16.68 5.03
CA ASP A 549 -9.72 -15.55 4.19
C ASP A 549 -8.51 -14.94 3.46
N VAL A 550 -7.38 -14.82 4.16
CA VAL A 550 -6.12 -14.31 3.57
C VAL A 550 -5.57 -15.27 2.51
N ALA A 551 -5.60 -16.58 2.78
CA ALA A 551 -5.14 -17.56 1.80
C ALA A 551 -6.01 -17.55 0.53
N LEU A 552 -7.33 -17.40 0.67
CA LEU A 552 -8.29 -17.34 -0.43
C LEU A 552 -8.16 -16.04 -1.25
N ASP A 553 -8.19 -14.88 -0.58
CA ASP A 553 -8.18 -13.56 -1.24
C ASP A 553 -6.81 -13.21 -1.86
N SER A 554 -5.74 -13.91 -1.48
CA SER A 554 -4.41 -13.66 -2.03
C SER A 554 -4.32 -13.96 -3.53
N GLY A 555 -5.15 -14.88 -4.02
CA GLY A 555 -5.07 -15.43 -5.37
C GLY A 555 -3.90 -16.41 -5.58
N VAL A 556 -3.18 -16.75 -4.51
CA VAL A 556 -2.05 -17.68 -4.54
C VAL A 556 -2.52 -19.13 -4.45
N THR A 557 -3.67 -19.38 -3.82
CA THR A 557 -4.39 -20.66 -3.81
C THR A 557 -5.28 -20.78 -5.04
N ILE A 558 -5.53 -22.01 -5.50
CA ILE A 558 -6.47 -22.25 -6.60
C ILE A 558 -7.84 -22.58 -6.02
N VAL A 559 -8.85 -21.81 -6.43
CA VAL A 559 -10.23 -21.94 -5.98
C VAL A 559 -11.11 -22.56 -7.07
N ALA A 560 -12.01 -23.46 -6.68
CA ALA A 560 -12.99 -24.07 -7.55
C ALA A 560 -14.02 -23.04 -8.05
N LYS A 561 -14.10 -22.86 -9.36
CA LYS A 561 -15.03 -21.93 -10.03
C LYS A 561 -16.46 -22.43 -10.02
N ARG A 562 -16.64 -23.75 -10.09
CA ARG A 562 -17.93 -24.46 -10.15
C ARG A 562 -17.91 -25.66 -9.21
N SER A 563 -19.08 -26.01 -8.70
CA SER A 563 -19.23 -27.25 -7.90
C SER A 563 -19.12 -28.45 -8.83
N GLY A 564 -18.51 -29.52 -8.34
CA GLY A 564 -18.22 -30.67 -9.18
C GLY A 564 -17.51 -31.80 -8.46
N VAL A 565 -17.05 -32.77 -9.25
CA VAL A 565 -16.25 -33.90 -8.78
C VAL A 565 -14.87 -33.83 -9.42
N VAL A 566 -13.83 -34.06 -8.63
CA VAL A 566 -12.45 -34.12 -9.14
C VAL A 566 -12.27 -35.40 -9.94
N ASP A 567 -12.04 -35.28 -11.26
CA ASP A 567 -11.91 -36.42 -12.17
C ASP A 567 -10.45 -36.91 -12.25
N LYS A 568 -9.51 -35.97 -12.39
CA LYS A 568 -8.08 -36.29 -12.51
C LYS A 568 -7.22 -35.23 -11.82
N ILE A 569 -6.16 -35.70 -11.17
CA ILE A 569 -5.14 -34.85 -10.55
C ILE A 569 -3.78 -35.24 -11.12
N ASP A 570 -2.99 -34.22 -11.44
CA ASP A 570 -1.59 -34.31 -11.85
C ASP A 570 -0.78 -33.27 -11.06
N GLY A 571 0.54 -33.43 -11.00
CA GLY A 571 1.44 -32.48 -10.34
C GLY A 571 1.40 -31.08 -10.94
N LYS A 572 0.97 -30.95 -12.21
CA LYS A 572 0.84 -29.69 -12.96
C LYS A 572 -0.61 -29.19 -13.12
N ARG A 573 -1.63 -30.04 -12.95
CA ARG A 573 -3.02 -29.66 -13.27
C ARG A 573 -4.06 -30.45 -12.48
N ILE A 574 -5.23 -29.84 -12.27
CA ILE A 574 -6.41 -30.45 -11.64
C ILE A 574 -7.58 -30.34 -12.61
N VAL A 575 -8.29 -31.45 -12.83
CA VAL A 575 -9.45 -31.53 -13.73
C VAL A 575 -10.69 -31.78 -12.89
N VAL A 576 -11.65 -30.86 -12.98
CA VAL A 576 -12.92 -30.91 -12.25
C VAL A 576 -14.07 -31.06 -13.23
N LYS A 577 -14.91 -32.07 -13.01
CA LYS A 577 -16.19 -32.24 -13.72
C LYS A 577 -17.29 -31.50 -12.96
N ALA A 578 -17.79 -30.41 -13.51
CA ALA A 578 -18.86 -29.61 -12.93
C ALA A 578 -20.19 -30.37 -12.91
N THR A 579 -20.92 -30.29 -11.80
CA THR A 579 -22.24 -30.92 -11.61
C THR A 579 -23.40 -29.99 -11.94
N ASP A 580 -23.18 -28.68 -11.84
CA ASP A 580 -24.25 -27.66 -11.84
C ASP A 580 -24.72 -27.25 -13.25
N VAL A 581 -24.05 -27.72 -14.31
CA VAL A 581 -24.34 -27.31 -15.69
C VAL A 581 -25.21 -28.34 -16.40
N THR A 582 -26.50 -28.01 -16.52
CA THR A 582 -27.47 -28.76 -17.33
C THR A 582 -27.47 -28.34 -18.80
N ASP A 583 -26.96 -27.15 -19.12
CA ASP A 583 -26.89 -26.62 -20.48
C ASP A 583 -25.89 -27.42 -21.34
N LEU A 584 -26.38 -27.93 -22.47
CA LEU A 584 -25.62 -28.74 -23.43
C LEU A 584 -24.71 -27.91 -24.34
N SER A 585 -24.79 -26.57 -24.29
CA SER A 585 -23.92 -25.68 -25.07
C SER A 585 -22.60 -25.33 -24.36
N GLN A 586 -22.49 -25.57 -23.05
CA GLN A 586 -21.34 -25.20 -22.23
C GLN A 586 -20.48 -26.41 -21.84
N SER A 587 -19.16 -26.19 -21.72
CA SER A 587 -18.23 -27.24 -21.25
C SER A 587 -18.50 -27.53 -19.78
N THR A 588 -18.63 -28.81 -19.44
CA THR A 588 -18.82 -29.26 -18.05
C THR A 588 -17.49 -29.54 -17.34
N VAL A 589 -16.34 -29.35 -18.00
CA VAL A 589 -15.02 -29.55 -17.37
C VAL A 589 -14.32 -28.23 -17.15
N ASP A 590 -13.75 -28.07 -15.97
CA ASP A 590 -12.78 -27.03 -15.65
C ASP A 590 -11.38 -27.65 -15.51
N ILE A 591 -10.40 -27.05 -16.19
CA ILE A 591 -8.99 -27.42 -16.09
C ILE A 591 -8.26 -26.29 -15.35
N TYR A 592 -7.58 -26.65 -14.27
CA TYR A 592 -6.79 -25.74 -13.44
C TYR A 592 -5.31 -26.09 -13.56
N ASN A 593 -4.50 -25.20 -14.14
CA ASN A 593 -3.06 -25.37 -14.23
C ASN A 593 -2.37 -24.78 -12.99
N LEU A 594 -1.43 -25.53 -12.42
CA LEU A 594 -0.69 -25.17 -11.20
C LEU A 594 0.67 -24.57 -11.55
N SER A 595 1.04 -23.52 -10.83
CA SER A 595 2.39 -22.93 -10.91
C SER A 595 3.40 -23.79 -10.14
N LYS A 596 4.49 -24.20 -10.80
CA LYS A 596 5.54 -25.06 -10.22
C LYS A 596 6.89 -24.35 -10.22
N PHE A 597 7.53 -24.30 -9.06
CA PHE A 597 8.90 -23.81 -8.85
C PHE A 597 9.24 -22.53 -9.63
N GLN A 598 8.38 -21.52 -9.56
CA GLN A 598 8.62 -20.22 -10.19
C GLN A 598 9.34 -19.27 -9.24
N ARG A 599 10.18 -18.38 -9.80
CA ARG A 599 10.85 -17.30 -9.08
C ARG A 599 9.85 -16.19 -8.74
N SER A 600 9.85 -15.74 -7.49
CA SER A 600 9.19 -14.48 -7.07
C SER A 600 10.14 -13.27 -7.20
N ASN A 601 9.60 -12.06 -7.07
CA ASN A 601 10.41 -10.82 -7.08
C ASN A 601 11.53 -10.81 -6.01
N GLN A 602 11.31 -11.43 -4.86
CA GLN A 602 12.27 -11.52 -3.75
C GLN A 602 13.10 -12.81 -3.77
N ASN A 603 13.17 -13.49 -4.93
CA ASN A 603 13.92 -14.75 -5.12
C ASN A 603 13.41 -15.92 -4.26
N THR A 604 12.22 -15.84 -3.66
CA THR A 604 11.57 -16.99 -3.00
C THR A 604 10.88 -17.89 -4.03
N CYS A 605 10.60 -19.13 -3.65
CA CYS A 605 9.95 -20.11 -4.52
C CYS A 605 8.41 -20.06 -4.44
N ILE A 606 7.76 -19.92 -5.59
CA ILE A 606 6.30 -20.09 -5.76
C ILE A 606 6.05 -21.51 -6.26
N ASN A 607 5.36 -22.32 -5.46
CA ASN A 607 5.01 -23.70 -5.80
C ASN A 607 3.62 -24.04 -5.27
N GLN A 608 2.73 -24.47 -6.15
CA GLN A 608 1.38 -24.92 -5.80
C GLN A 608 1.33 -26.46 -5.70
N LYS A 609 0.56 -26.94 -4.73
CA LYS A 609 0.36 -28.37 -4.44
C LYS A 609 -1.13 -28.69 -4.41
N PRO A 610 -1.60 -29.75 -5.10
CA PRO A 610 -3.00 -30.15 -5.03
C PRO A 610 -3.35 -30.58 -3.59
N LEU A 611 -4.53 -30.15 -3.12
CA LEU A 611 -5.08 -30.49 -1.80
C LEU A 611 -6.07 -31.64 -1.88
N VAL A 612 -6.92 -31.63 -2.91
CA VAL A 612 -8.00 -32.60 -3.14
C VAL A 612 -7.47 -33.94 -3.63
N LYS A 613 -8.30 -34.98 -3.53
CA LYS A 613 -8.08 -36.33 -4.06
C LYS A 613 -9.05 -36.60 -5.21
N VAL A 614 -8.72 -37.60 -6.03
CA VAL A 614 -9.59 -38.04 -7.14
C VAL A 614 -10.89 -38.61 -6.56
N GLY A 615 -12.04 -38.13 -7.06
CA GLY A 615 -13.37 -38.53 -6.59
C GLY A 615 -13.97 -37.62 -5.52
N ASP A 616 -13.23 -36.64 -5.00
CA ASP A 616 -13.75 -35.68 -4.02
C ASP A 616 -14.84 -34.80 -4.64
N LYS A 617 -15.88 -34.52 -3.84
CA LYS A 617 -16.94 -33.58 -4.21
C LYS A 617 -16.59 -32.19 -3.68
N ILE A 618 -16.48 -31.23 -4.59
CA ILE A 618 -16.11 -29.86 -4.26
C ILE A 618 -17.28 -28.91 -4.54
N LYS A 619 -17.37 -27.87 -3.73
CA LYS A 619 -18.31 -26.76 -3.94
C LYS A 619 -17.60 -25.59 -4.60
N LYS A 620 -18.38 -24.76 -5.29
CA LYS A 620 -17.90 -23.46 -5.76
C LYS A 620 -17.34 -22.66 -4.57
N GLY A 621 -16.11 -22.20 -4.69
CA GLY A 621 -15.41 -21.46 -3.64
C GLY A 621 -14.44 -22.29 -2.79
N ASP A 622 -14.44 -23.62 -2.91
CA ASP A 622 -13.49 -24.45 -2.17
C ASP A 622 -12.06 -24.31 -2.73
N ILE A 623 -11.06 -24.35 -1.84
CA ILE A 623 -9.65 -24.34 -2.22
C ILE A 623 -9.24 -25.75 -2.65
N ILE A 624 -8.76 -25.88 -3.89
CA ILE A 624 -8.37 -27.18 -4.48
C ILE A 624 -6.85 -27.39 -4.55
N ALA A 625 -6.07 -26.31 -4.48
CA ALA A 625 -4.62 -26.36 -4.40
C ALA A 625 -4.07 -25.28 -3.46
N ASP A 626 -3.19 -25.71 -2.57
CA ASP A 626 -2.39 -24.83 -1.70
C ASP A 626 -1.28 -24.16 -2.52
N GLY A 627 -0.97 -22.92 -2.19
CA GLY A 627 0.20 -22.20 -2.70
C GLY A 627 1.36 -22.10 -1.70
N PRO A 628 2.40 -21.29 -1.98
CA PRO A 628 3.48 -21.03 -1.04
C PRO A 628 2.95 -20.47 0.29
N ALA A 629 3.50 -20.97 1.40
CA ALA A 629 3.11 -20.57 2.75
C ALA A 629 1.60 -20.70 3.05
N THR A 630 0.97 -21.75 2.50
CA THR A 630 -0.41 -22.15 2.84
C THR A 630 -0.48 -23.64 3.12
N LYS A 631 -1.44 -24.06 3.94
CA LYS A 631 -1.65 -25.45 4.32
C LYS A 631 -3.14 -25.69 4.58
N LEU A 632 -3.74 -26.65 3.88
CA LEU A 632 -5.17 -27.00 4.00
C LEU A 632 -6.10 -25.78 3.79
N GLY A 633 -5.71 -24.85 2.91
CA GLY A 633 -6.46 -23.61 2.66
C GLY A 633 -6.30 -22.51 3.72
N GLU A 634 -5.45 -22.71 4.74
CA GLU A 634 -5.09 -21.67 5.71
C GLU A 634 -3.71 -21.07 5.41
N LEU A 635 -3.50 -19.84 5.85
CA LEU A 635 -2.20 -19.20 5.81
C LEU A 635 -1.22 -19.86 6.80
N ALA A 636 -0.08 -20.31 6.29
CA ALA A 636 0.95 -21.03 7.02
C ALA A 636 2.34 -20.42 6.74
N LEU A 637 2.63 -19.28 7.39
CA LEU A 637 3.86 -18.51 7.21
C LEU A 637 5.13 -19.14 7.82
N GLY A 638 4.96 -20.05 8.77
CA GLY A 638 6.04 -20.63 9.56
C GLY A 638 5.69 -22.01 10.09
N LYS A 639 6.13 -22.27 11.33
CA LYS A 639 6.00 -23.59 11.97
C LYS A 639 5.79 -23.50 13.47
N ASN A 640 5.00 -24.43 14.00
CA ASN A 640 4.79 -24.59 15.44
C ASN A 640 6.00 -25.33 16.05
N VAL A 641 6.63 -24.76 17.06
CA VAL A 641 7.83 -25.34 17.69
C VAL A 641 7.76 -25.30 19.21
N THR A 642 8.39 -26.28 19.87
CA THR A 642 8.44 -26.37 21.32
C THR A 642 9.45 -25.36 21.86
N VAL A 643 8.99 -24.43 22.70
CA VAL A 643 9.81 -23.37 23.29
C VAL A 643 9.85 -23.47 24.81
N ALA A 644 11.00 -23.15 25.39
CA ALA A 644 11.15 -22.89 26.83
C ALA A 644 11.68 -21.48 27.09
N PHE A 645 11.11 -20.78 28.07
CA PHE A 645 11.54 -19.46 28.51
C PHE A 645 12.50 -19.56 29.69
N MET A 646 13.80 -19.69 29.42
CA MET A 646 14.84 -19.76 30.46
C MET A 646 16.18 -19.26 29.94
N PRO A 647 17.05 -18.67 30.78
CA PRO A 647 18.41 -18.37 30.37
C PRO A 647 19.20 -19.67 30.14
N TRP A 648 20.03 -19.71 29.09
CA TRP A 648 20.86 -20.87 28.77
C TRP A 648 22.29 -20.47 28.46
N GLN A 649 23.19 -20.56 29.45
CA GLN A 649 24.65 -20.34 29.31
C GLN A 649 25.05 -19.02 28.59
N GLY A 650 24.17 -18.01 28.58
CA GLY A 650 24.36 -16.77 27.83
C GLY A 650 24.16 -16.88 26.31
N TYR A 651 23.82 -18.05 25.76
CA TYR A 651 23.59 -18.20 24.33
C TYR A 651 22.30 -17.53 23.85
N ASN A 652 21.34 -17.30 24.73
CA ASN A 652 20.14 -16.50 24.48
C ASN A 652 20.21 -15.10 25.11
N PHE A 653 21.41 -14.51 25.20
CA PHE A 653 21.61 -13.15 25.67
C PHE A 653 20.91 -12.12 24.78
N GLU A 654 20.36 -11.06 25.39
CA GLU A 654 19.45 -10.11 24.73
C GLU A 654 18.32 -10.83 23.99
N ASP A 655 18.40 -10.85 22.66
CA ASP A 655 17.42 -11.36 21.71
C ASP A 655 17.90 -12.60 20.97
N SER A 656 19.06 -13.15 21.32
CA SER A 656 19.54 -14.32 20.60
C SER A 656 18.68 -15.55 20.90
N ILE A 657 18.58 -16.40 19.89
CA ILE A 657 17.75 -17.60 19.92
C ILE A 657 18.67 -18.81 19.87
N LEU A 658 18.51 -19.71 20.83
CA LEU A 658 19.16 -21.01 20.84
C LEU A 658 18.25 -22.03 20.14
N ILE A 659 18.82 -22.86 19.27
CA ILE A 659 18.04 -23.82 18.47
C ILE A 659 18.62 -25.22 18.60
N SER A 660 17.75 -26.23 18.67
CA SER A 660 18.14 -27.63 18.60
C SER A 660 18.60 -28.04 17.20
N GLU A 661 19.63 -28.90 17.13
CA GLU A 661 20.08 -29.55 15.90
C GLU A 661 18.97 -30.31 15.17
N ARG A 662 17.97 -30.80 15.90
CA ARG A 662 16.79 -31.44 15.33
C ARG A 662 16.08 -30.54 14.32
N CYS A 663 15.97 -29.23 14.62
CA CYS A 663 15.31 -28.28 13.73
C CYS A 663 15.99 -28.16 12.37
N VAL A 664 17.32 -28.36 12.33
CA VAL A 664 18.11 -28.31 11.10
C VAL A 664 18.04 -29.66 10.38
N THR A 665 18.15 -30.76 11.12
CA THR A 665 18.12 -32.13 10.58
C THR A 665 16.78 -32.48 9.95
N ASP A 666 15.66 -32.09 10.58
CA ASP A 666 14.30 -32.36 10.10
C ASP A 666 13.85 -31.38 8.99
N ASP A 667 14.72 -30.45 8.57
CA ASP A 667 14.44 -29.36 7.61
C ASP A 667 13.23 -28.49 8.06
N VAL A 668 13.14 -28.17 9.35
CA VAL A 668 11.98 -27.45 9.94
C VAL A 668 11.83 -26.06 9.34
N PHE A 669 12.93 -25.30 9.26
CA PHE A 669 12.96 -23.92 8.76
C PHE A 669 13.73 -23.77 7.44
N THR A 670 13.82 -24.84 6.65
CA THR A 670 14.52 -24.79 5.37
C THR A 670 13.62 -24.14 4.30
N SER A 671 14.16 -23.14 3.59
CA SER A 671 13.50 -22.44 2.49
C SER A 671 14.16 -22.74 1.15
N VAL A 672 13.41 -22.58 0.06
CA VAL A 672 13.94 -22.70 -1.31
C VAL A 672 13.93 -21.33 -1.95
N HIS A 673 15.10 -20.90 -2.43
CA HIS A 673 15.29 -19.66 -3.15
C HIS A 673 15.60 -19.96 -4.60
N ILE A 674 15.07 -19.17 -5.52
CA ILE A 674 15.33 -19.28 -6.95
C ILE A 674 15.99 -17.99 -7.39
N GLU A 675 17.27 -18.08 -7.73
CA GLU A 675 18.09 -16.97 -8.18
C GLU A 675 18.17 -16.99 -9.71
N GLU A 676 18.03 -15.81 -10.31
CA GLU A 676 18.14 -15.62 -11.76
C GLU A 676 19.50 -15.00 -12.06
N TYR A 677 20.27 -15.68 -12.89
CA TYR A 677 21.55 -15.22 -13.40
C TYR A 677 21.44 -15.00 -14.90
N GLU A 678 21.80 -13.81 -15.39
CA GLU A 678 21.72 -13.49 -16.81
C GLU A 678 23.09 -13.15 -17.42
N SER A 679 23.30 -13.61 -18.66
CA SER A 679 24.46 -13.27 -19.49
C SER A 679 23.96 -12.75 -20.84
N MET A 680 24.50 -11.62 -21.27
CA MET A 680 24.16 -10.99 -22.55
C MET A 680 25.38 -11.02 -23.46
N ALA A 681 25.18 -11.47 -24.70
CA ALA A 681 26.14 -11.37 -25.79
C ALA A 681 25.81 -10.15 -26.64
N ARG A 682 26.79 -9.24 -26.76
CA ARG A 682 26.63 -7.95 -27.45
C ARG A 682 27.48 -7.88 -28.70
N ASP A 683 27.00 -7.13 -29.67
CA ASP A 683 27.83 -6.71 -30.79
C ASP A 683 28.66 -5.49 -30.38
N THR A 684 29.99 -5.66 -30.32
CA THR A 684 30.93 -4.60 -29.94
C THR A 684 31.64 -4.05 -31.17
N LYS A 685 32.27 -2.89 -31.05
CA LYS A 685 33.05 -2.31 -32.15
C LYS A 685 34.21 -3.20 -32.63
N LEU A 686 34.71 -4.10 -31.78
CA LEU A 686 35.81 -5.01 -32.08
C LEU A 686 35.31 -6.33 -32.68
N GLY A 687 34.01 -6.60 -32.61
CA GLY A 687 33.39 -7.86 -33.02
C GLY A 687 32.26 -8.28 -32.08
N ALA A 688 31.54 -9.31 -32.50
CA ALA A 688 30.51 -9.95 -31.72
C ALA A 688 31.10 -10.68 -30.50
N GLU A 689 30.49 -10.52 -29.33
CA GLU A 689 30.70 -11.46 -28.23
C GLU A 689 30.00 -12.78 -28.53
N GLU A 690 30.66 -13.89 -28.24
CA GLU A 690 30.15 -15.23 -28.52
C GLU A 690 29.92 -16.00 -27.22
N ILE A 691 28.85 -16.80 -27.19
CA ILE A 691 28.58 -17.76 -26.13
C ILE A 691 29.08 -19.11 -26.65
N THR A 692 30.13 -19.63 -26.02
CA THR A 692 30.82 -20.84 -26.48
C THR A 692 31.44 -21.58 -25.30
N ARG A 693 31.65 -22.89 -25.48
CA ARG A 693 32.40 -23.74 -24.55
C ARG A 693 33.92 -23.53 -24.65
N ASP A 694 34.42 -23.03 -25.78
CA ASP A 694 35.85 -22.80 -26.01
C ASP A 694 36.33 -21.51 -25.30
N ILE A 695 36.69 -21.65 -24.03
CA ILE A 695 37.07 -20.53 -23.16
C ILE A 695 38.58 -20.59 -22.89
N PRO A 696 39.34 -19.51 -23.11
CA PRO A 696 40.78 -19.52 -22.92
C PRO A 696 41.16 -19.71 -21.44
N ASN A 697 42.22 -20.48 -21.19
CA ASN A 697 42.82 -20.68 -19.85
C ASN A 697 41.91 -21.34 -18.80
N VAL A 698 40.90 -22.11 -19.24
CA VAL A 698 40.00 -22.87 -18.35
C VAL A 698 40.27 -24.37 -18.48
N SER A 699 40.25 -25.10 -17.36
CA SER A 699 40.43 -26.56 -17.34
C SER A 699 39.16 -27.29 -17.78
N GLU A 700 39.30 -28.47 -18.40
CA GLU A 700 38.16 -29.32 -18.78
C GLU A 700 37.25 -29.70 -17.59
N GLU A 701 37.81 -29.83 -16.39
CA GLU A 701 37.00 -30.10 -15.18
C GLU A 701 35.98 -28.99 -14.91
N SER A 702 36.35 -27.73 -15.18
CA SER A 702 35.47 -26.57 -15.00
C SER A 702 34.40 -26.48 -16.10
N LEU A 703 34.65 -27.10 -17.26
CA LEU A 703 33.73 -27.13 -18.41
C LEU A 703 32.77 -28.33 -18.37
N ARG A 704 32.93 -29.27 -17.43
CA ARG A 704 32.14 -30.51 -17.36
C ARG A 704 30.62 -30.30 -17.31
N ASN A 705 30.19 -29.18 -16.73
CA ASN A 705 28.79 -28.83 -16.53
C ASN A 705 28.17 -28.11 -17.75
N LEU A 706 28.99 -27.70 -18.73
CA LEU A 706 28.56 -26.98 -19.92
C LEU A 706 28.28 -27.94 -21.08
N ASP A 707 27.28 -27.59 -21.88
CA ASP A 707 27.01 -28.21 -23.17
C ASP A 707 27.96 -27.70 -24.27
N GLU A 708 27.81 -28.23 -25.48
CA GLU A 708 28.62 -27.86 -26.64
C GLU A 708 28.44 -26.38 -27.04
N SER A 709 27.28 -25.78 -26.72
CA SER A 709 27.02 -24.35 -26.91
C SER A 709 27.58 -23.47 -25.79
N GLY A 710 28.21 -24.04 -24.75
CA GLY A 710 28.75 -23.30 -23.61
C GLY A 710 27.71 -22.91 -22.56
N ILE A 711 26.57 -23.60 -22.49
CA ILE A 711 25.48 -23.34 -21.53
C ILE A 711 25.36 -24.51 -20.55
N VAL A 712 25.11 -24.22 -19.27
CA VAL A 712 24.97 -25.26 -18.24
C VAL A 712 23.76 -26.17 -18.46
N TYR A 713 23.92 -27.46 -18.15
CA TYR A 713 22.82 -28.43 -18.18
C TYR A 713 21.77 -28.16 -17.10
N VAL A 714 20.49 -28.37 -17.45
CA VAL A 714 19.39 -28.38 -16.48
C VAL A 714 19.53 -29.63 -15.59
N GLY A 715 19.47 -29.44 -14.28
CA GLY A 715 19.70 -30.48 -13.27
C GLY A 715 21.14 -30.56 -12.75
N ALA A 716 22.08 -29.78 -13.31
CA ALA A 716 23.45 -29.75 -12.81
C ALA A 716 23.53 -29.13 -11.40
N GLU A 717 24.26 -29.79 -10.51
CA GLU A 717 24.67 -29.22 -9.23
C GLU A 717 25.88 -28.31 -9.43
N VAL A 718 25.70 -27.03 -9.13
CA VAL A 718 26.70 -25.98 -9.35
C VAL A 718 27.24 -25.46 -8.02
N LYS A 719 28.55 -25.30 -7.98
CA LYS A 719 29.31 -24.76 -6.84
C LYS A 719 29.79 -23.33 -7.15
N PRO A 720 30.18 -22.56 -6.12
CA PRO A 720 30.84 -21.28 -6.30
C PRO A 720 31.97 -21.36 -7.33
N ALA A 721 32.03 -20.36 -8.22
CA ALA A 721 32.97 -20.25 -9.34
C ALA A 721 32.76 -21.20 -10.53
N ASP A 722 31.82 -22.15 -10.47
CA ASP A 722 31.43 -22.92 -11.65
C ASP A 722 30.87 -21.99 -12.73
N ILE A 723 31.18 -22.29 -13.99
CA ILE A 723 30.72 -21.52 -15.14
C ILE A 723 29.29 -21.94 -15.47
N LEU A 724 28.37 -20.97 -15.50
CA LEU A 724 26.97 -21.18 -15.90
C LEU A 724 26.77 -20.94 -17.40
N VAL A 725 27.43 -19.90 -17.93
CA VAL A 725 27.40 -19.56 -19.35
C VAL A 725 28.79 -19.12 -19.77
N GLY A 726 29.41 -19.89 -20.67
CA GLY A 726 30.68 -19.56 -21.31
C GLY A 726 30.50 -18.38 -22.24
N LYS A 727 31.31 -17.33 -22.06
CA LYS A 727 31.27 -16.13 -22.89
C LYS A 727 32.68 -15.63 -23.17
N VAL A 728 32.94 -15.32 -24.44
CA VAL A 728 34.21 -14.74 -24.89
C VAL A 728 33.97 -13.37 -25.50
N THR A 729 34.81 -12.41 -25.13
CA THR A 729 34.78 -11.05 -25.67
C THR A 729 36.03 -10.79 -26.50
N PRO A 730 35.92 -10.31 -27.75
CA PRO A 730 37.09 -9.94 -28.56
C PRO A 730 37.87 -8.80 -27.91
N LYS A 731 39.18 -8.92 -27.86
CA LYS A 731 40.11 -7.98 -27.22
C LYS A 731 41.05 -7.40 -28.27
N SER A 732 41.30 -6.09 -28.20
CA SER A 732 42.36 -5.46 -29.01
C SER A 732 43.74 -5.93 -28.55
N GLU A 733 44.68 -6.08 -29.48
CA GLU A 733 46.08 -6.36 -29.16
C GLU A 733 46.66 -5.25 -28.26
N THR A 734 46.98 -5.60 -27.01
CA THR A 734 47.70 -4.74 -26.08
C THR A 734 49.21 -4.98 -26.21
N SER A 735 50.03 -3.93 -26.22
CA SER A 735 51.49 -4.07 -26.20
C SER A 735 51.94 -4.76 -24.91
N SER A 736 52.30 -6.03 -25.00
CA SER A 736 52.83 -6.80 -23.87
C SER A 736 54.26 -6.39 -23.54
N SER A 737 54.66 -6.53 -22.27
CA SER A 737 56.03 -6.24 -21.85
C SER A 737 57.02 -7.22 -22.50
N PRO A 738 58.33 -6.89 -22.59
CA PRO A 738 59.33 -7.81 -23.13
C PRO A 738 59.33 -9.18 -22.45
N GLU A 739 59.09 -9.23 -21.14
CA GLU A 739 59.02 -10.45 -20.34
C GLU A 739 57.79 -11.29 -20.71
N GLU A 740 56.61 -10.68 -20.85
CA GLU A 740 55.41 -11.36 -21.31
C GLU A 740 55.56 -11.87 -22.75
N LYS A 741 56.21 -11.09 -23.63
CA LYS A 741 56.52 -11.52 -25.00
C LYS A 741 57.43 -12.74 -25.00
N LEU A 742 58.48 -12.72 -24.19
CA LEU A 742 59.41 -13.85 -24.05
C LEU A 742 58.70 -15.10 -23.52
N LEU A 743 57.91 -14.97 -22.45
CA LEU A 743 57.12 -16.07 -21.90
C LEU A 743 56.21 -16.69 -22.95
N ARG A 744 55.51 -15.88 -23.74
CA ARG A 744 54.66 -16.36 -24.83
C ARG A 744 55.46 -17.08 -25.92
N SER A 745 56.63 -16.55 -26.29
CA SER A 745 57.51 -17.23 -27.25
C SER A 745 58.03 -18.57 -26.74
N ILE A 746 58.24 -18.71 -25.43
CA ILE A 746 58.69 -19.96 -24.80
C ILE A 746 57.56 -21.00 -24.75
N PHE A 747 56.36 -20.60 -24.31
CA PHE A 747 55.23 -21.52 -24.06
C PHE A 747 54.29 -21.70 -25.25
N GLY A 748 54.37 -20.86 -26.28
CA GLY A 748 53.58 -20.97 -27.50
C GLY A 748 52.07 -20.77 -27.29
N GLU A 749 51.65 -20.01 -26.28
CA GLU A 749 50.24 -19.69 -26.03
C GLU A 749 49.62 -18.93 -27.21
N LYS A 750 48.57 -19.50 -27.83
CA LYS A 750 47.96 -18.99 -29.08
C LYS A 750 46.73 -18.10 -28.90
N ALA A 751 46.09 -18.09 -27.73
CA ALA A 751 44.82 -17.37 -27.54
C ALA A 751 45.06 -15.92 -27.06
N THR A 752 45.35 -15.00 -27.98
CA THR A 752 45.58 -13.57 -27.69
C THR A 752 44.35 -12.69 -27.85
N ASP A 753 43.43 -13.09 -28.72
CA ASP A 753 42.46 -12.16 -29.32
C ASP A 753 41.13 -12.13 -28.57
N VAL A 754 40.97 -12.98 -27.55
CA VAL A 754 39.73 -13.15 -26.80
C VAL A 754 39.99 -13.14 -25.28
N ARG A 755 39.00 -12.64 -24.53
CA ARG A 755 38.99 -12.59 -23.07
C ARG A 755 37.81 -13.41 -22.52
N ASP A 756 38.06 -14.19 -21.47
CA ASP A 756 36.99 -14.82 -20.67
C ASP A 756 36.12 -13.74 -20.00
N SER A 757 34.85 -13.69 -20.40
CA SER A 757 33.79 -12.85 -19.84
C SER A 757 32.58 -13.69 -19.40
N SER A 758 32.82 -14.96 -19.11
CA SER A 758 31.81 -15.96 -18.75
C SER A 758 31.09 -15.62 -17.46
N LEU A 759 29.82 -16.03 -17.39
CA LEU A 759 28.99 -15.94 -16.21
C LEU A 759 29.33 -17.09 -15.26
N LYS A 760 29.82 -16.77 -14.06
CA LYS A 760 30.19 -17.72 -13.00
C LYS A 760 29.21 -17.60 -11.84
N LEU A 761 28.97 -18.71 -11.14
CA LEU A 761 28.16 -18.70 -9.93
C LEU A 761 28.88 -17.89 -8.83
N PRO A 762 28.21 -16.92 -8.18
CA PRO A 762 28.83 -16.13 -7.12
C PRO A 762 29.31 -16.96 -5.94
N SER A 763 30.30 -16.44 -5.22
CA SER A 763 30.80 -17.03 -3.98
C SER A 763 29.70 -17.10 -2.91
N GLY A 764 29.49 -18.28 -2.33
CA GLY A 764 28.58 -18.51 -1.21
C GLY A 764 27.26 -19.19 -1.54
N SER A 765 26.88 -19.28 -2.82
CA SER A 765 25.67 -20.01 -3.24
C SER A 765 26.04 -21.38 -3.80
N THR A 766 25.37 -22.43 -3.35
CA THR A 766 25.38 -23.76 -3.97
C THR A 766 23.95 -24.13 -4.33
N GLY A 767 23.72 -24.65 -5.52
CA GLY A 767 22.36 -24.95 -5.94
C GLY A 767 22.28 -25.86 -7.15
N VAL A 768 21.04 -26.13 -7.56
CA VAL A 768 20.72 -26.95 -8.73
C VAL A 768 20.16 -26.04 -9.80
N VAL A 769 20.65 -26.16 -11.03
CA VAL A 769 20.07 -25.45 -12.17
C VAL A 769 18.70 -26.06 -12.48
N ILE A 770 17.63 -25.28 -12.37
CA ILE A 770 16.26 -25.76 -12.58
C ILE A 770 15.71 -25.49 -13.99
N ASP A 771 16.12 -24.37 -14.59
CA ASP A 771 15.60 -23.90 -15.87
C ASP A 771 16.66 -23.03 -16.54
N VAL A 772 16.69 -23.07 -17.87
CA VAL A 772 17.58 -22.24 -18.69
C VAL A 772 16.78 -21.71 -19.86
N ARG A 773 16.75 -20.39 -20.02
CA ARG A 773 16.04 -19.71 -21.11
C ARG A 773 17.03 -18.98 -21.98
N VAL A 774 16.84 -19.11 -23.29
CA VAL A 774 17.69 -18.50 -24.29
C VAL A 774 16.83 -17.63 -25.18
N PHE A 775 17.11 -16.32 -25.18
CA PHE A 775 16.42 -15.33 -26.00
C PHE A 775 17.33 -14.94 -27.15
N ASN A 776 16.82 -15.05 -28.38
CA ASN A 776 17.57 -14.76 -29.60
C ASN A 776 16.90 -13.63 -30.36
N ARG A 777 17.70 -12.65 -30.81
CA ARG A 777 17.19 -11.55 -31.63
C ARG A 777 16.71 -12.07 -32.98
N HIS A 778 15.66 -11.43 -33.51
CA HIS A 778 15.21 -11.65 -34.88
C HIS A 778 16.33 -11.52 -35.92
N GLY A 779 16.46 -12.53 -36.78
CA GLY A 779 17.39 -12.55 -37.90
C GLY A 779 18.78 -13.14 -37.59
N ILE A 780 19.05 -13.55 -36.35
CA ILE A 780 20.27 -14.26 -35.97
C ILE A 780 20.02 -15.77 -36.04
N GLU A 781 21.01 -16.54 -36.50
CA GLU A 781 20.93 -18.00 -36.51
C GLU A 781 20.85 -18.54 -35.08
N LYS A 782 19.97 -19.53 -34.87
CA LYS A 782 19.74 -20.14 -33.56
C LYS A 782 20.74 -21.27 -33.35
N ASP A 783 21.45 -21.24 -32.22
CA ASP A 783 22.33 -22.35 -31.82
C ASP A 783 21.55 -23.64 -31.57
N GLU A 784 22.26 -24.78 -31.60
CA GLU A 784 21.68 -26.11 -31.37
C GLU A 784 20.91 -26.19 -30.03
N ARG A 785 21.45 -25.60 -28.96
CA ARG A 785 20.77 -25.52 -27.67
C ARG A 785 19.47 -24.74 -27.73
N SER A 786 19.42 -23.64 -28.48
CA SER A 786 18.20 -22.84 -28.65
C SER A 786 17.12 -23.63 -29.39
N ILE A 787 17.52 -24.35 -30.45
CA ILE A 787 16.62 -25.21 -31.23
C ILE A 787 16.09 -26.37 -30.37
N ALA A 788 16.94 -26.96 -29.52
CA ALA A 788 16.54 -28.02 -28.60
C ALA A 788 15.51 -27.52 -27.56
N ILE A 789 15.72 -26.33 -26.98
CA ILE A 789 14.77 -25.72 -26.03
C ILE A 789 13.44 -25.42 -26.74
N GLU A 790 13.48 -24.80 -27.92
CA GLU A 790 12.28 -24.48 -28.71
C GLU A 790 11.47 -25.74 -29.05
N ARG A 791 12.14 -26.83 -29.46
CA ARG A 791 11.48 -28.12 -29.71
C ARG A 791 10.86 -28.70 -28.45
N ALA A 792 11.56 -28.66 -27.32
CA ALA A 792 11.06 -29.15 -26.04
C ALA A 792 9.83 -28.35 -25.55
N GLU A 793 9.83 -27.03 -25.75
CA GLU A 793 8.67 -26.18 -25.44
C GLU A 793 7.47 -26.49 -26.34
N ILE A 794 7.69 -26.66 -27.64
CA ILE A 794 6.63 -27.05 -28.59
C ILE A 794 6.07 -28.44 -28.23
N GLU A 795 6.93 -29.38 -27.87
CA GLU A 795 6.52 -30.73 -27.43
C GLU A 795 5.67 -30.67 -26.15
N SER A 796 6.09 -29.89 -25.15
CA SER A 796 5.30 -29.68 -23.92
C SER A 796 3.92 -29.06 -24.22
N VAL A 797 3.86 -28.08 -25.13
CA VAL A 797 2.60 -27.45 -25.54
C VAL A 797 1.72 -28.44 -26.34
N GLN A 798 2.33 -29.35 -27.10
CA GLN A 798 1.63 -30.40 -27.83
C GLN A 798 1.06 -31.47 -26.90
N GLU A 799 1.79 -31.86 -25.85
CA GLU A 799 1.29 -32.74 -24.80
C GLU A 799 0.08 -32.11 -24.10
N ASP A 800 0.15 -30.82 -23.76
CA ASP A 800 -0.96 -30.09 -23.16
C ASP A 800 -2.21 -30.07 -24.05
N LYS A 801 -2.02 -29.83 -25.35
CA LYS A 801 -3.11 -29.92 -26.34
C LYS A 801 -3.75 -31.31 -26.36
N LYS A 802 -2.94 -32.38 -26.45
CA LYS A 802 -3.45 -33.76 -26.49
C LYS A 802 -4.27 -34.08 -25.24
N VAL A 803 -3.79 -33.66 -24.07
CA VAL A 803 -4.50 -33.88 -22.80
C VAL A 803 -5.82 -33.10 -22.76
N GLU A 804 -5.84 -31.83 -23.20
CA GLU A 804 -7.09 -31.06 -23.30
C GLU A 804 -8.10 -31.73 -24.25
N GLU A 805 -7.64 -32.20 -25.42
CA GLU A 805 -8.48 -32.91 -26.40
C GLU A 805 -9.01 -34.24 -25.85
N GLU A 806 -8.20 -35.02 -25.14
CA GLU A 806 -8.62 -36.28 -24.50
C GLU A 806 -9.70 -36.03 -23.44
N ILE A 807 -9.52 -35.01 -22.60
CA ILE A 807 -10.48 -34.62 -21.56
C ILE A 807 -11.80 -34.19 -22.21
N LEU A 808 -11.73 -33.35 -23.25
CA LEU A 808 -12.90 -32.89 -23.98
C LEU A 808 -13.64 -34.05 -24.65
N ASN A 809 -12.92 -34.92 -25.36
CA ASN A 809 -13.47 -36.11 -26.02
C ASN A 809 -14.17 -37.03 -25.01
N ARG A 810 -13.52 -37.33 -23.90
CA ARG A 810 -14.07 -38.19 -22.84
C ARG A 810 -15.33 -37.58 -22.24
N ASN A 811 -15.35 -36.28 -21.98
CA ASN A 811 -16.50 -35.60 -21.41
C ASN A 811 -17.72 -35.60 -22.35
N ILE A 812 -17.53 -35.20 -23.60
CA ILE A 812 -18.62 -35.16 -24.58
C ILE A 812 -19.13 -36.58 -24.85
N LYS A 813 -18.24 -37.59 -24.87
CA LYS A 813 -18.64 -39.00 -24.96
C LYS A 813 -19.57 -39.40 -23.82
N LEU A 814 -19.23 -39.06 -22.57
CA LEU A 814 -20.08 -39.35 -21.42
C LEU A 814 -21.45 -38.65 -21.50
N ARG A 815 -21.50 -37.36 -21.89
CA ARG A 815 -22.77 -36.63 -22.04
C ARG A 815 -23.64 -37.21 -23.16
N ALA A 816 -23.01 -37.57 -24.29
CA ALA A 816 -23.71 -38.23 -25.38
C ALA A 816 -24.28 -39.58 -24.92
N ILE A 817 -23.52 -40.37 -24.16
CA ILE A 817 -24.00 -41.63 -23.57
C ILE A 817 -25.18 -41.37 -22.61
N ASP A 818 -25.09 -40.39 -21.72
CA ASP A 818 -26.17 -40.06 -20.79
C ASP A 818 -27.48 -39.65 -21.51
N LEU A 819 -27.38 -38.93 -22.64
CA LEU A 819 -28.54 -38.58 -23.49
C LEU A 819 -29.09 -39.78 -24.27
N LEU A 820 -28.22 -40.70 -24.70
CA LEU A 820 -28.58 -41.85 -25.53
C LEU A 820 -29.07 -43.05 -24.69
N ASN A 821 -28.72 -43.12 -23.41
CA ASN A 821 -29.07 -44.21 -22.51
C ASN A 821 -30.60 -44.29 -22.31
N GLY A 822 -31.19 -45.47 -22.57
CA GLY A 822 -32.63 -45.71 -22.46
C GLY A 822 -33.48 -45.25 -23.65
N GLN A 823 -32.87 -44.82 -24.77
CA GLN A 823 -33.60 -44.40 -25.98
C GLN A 823 -33.64 -45.50 -27.06
N SER A 824 -34.65 -45.43 -27.93
CA SER A 824 -34.88 -46.36 -29.05
C SER A 824 -34.35 -45.84 -30.38
N ILE A 825 -33.70 -46.73 -31.14
CA ILE A 825 -33.09 -46.41 -32.44
C ILE A 825 -34.11 -46.57 -33.59
N ASN A 826 -34.09 -45.65 -34.55
CA ASN A 826 -35.03 -45.61 -35.68
C ASN A 826 -34.57 -46.45 -36.90
N LYS A 827 -33.26 -46.59 -37.15
CA LYS A 827 -32.66 -47.37 -38.24
C LYS A 827 -31.51 -48.23 -37.74
N GLN A 828 -31.27 -49.39 -38.35
CA GLN A 828 -30.15 -50.27 -37.98
C GLN A 828 -28.81 -49.53 -38.05
N PHE A 829 -28.05 -49.56 -36.96
CA PHE A 829 -26.72 -48.97 -36.88
C PHE A 829 -25.75 -50.03 -36.33
N LYS A 830 -24.80 -50.50 -37.16
CA LYS A 830 -23.94 -51.65 -36.87
C LYS A 830 -24.77 -52.88 -36.42
N ASP A 831 -24.49 -53.42 -35.23
CA ASP A 831 -25.12 -54.63 -34.67
C ASP A 831 -26.47 -54.37 -33.96
N LEU A 832 -26.91 -53.10 -33.88
CA LEU A 832 -28.12 -52.70 -33.15
C LEU A 832 -29.35 -52.69 -34.07
N LYS A 833 -30.36 -53.50 -33.73
CA LYS A 833 -31.62 -53.61 -34.48
C LYS A 833 -32.57 -52.43 -34.21
N PRO A 834 -33.39 -52.00 -35.19
CA PRO A 834 -34.38 -50.94 -34.98
C PRO A 834 -35.35 -51.29 -33.85
N GLY A 835 -35.60 -50.35 -32.94
CA GLY A 835 -36.45 -50.54 -31.75
C GLY A 835 -35.76 -51.11 -30.50
N THR A 836 -34.45 -51.40 -30.54
CA THR A 836 -33.68 -51.78 -29.35
C THR A 836 -33.46 -50.57 -28.44
N THR A 837 -33.63 -50.76 -27.13
CA THR A 837 -33.31 -49.76 -26.09
C THR A 837 -31.82 -49.80 -25.80
N LEU A 838 -31.13 -48.68 -26.01
CA LEU A 838 -29.69 -48.55 -25.76
C LEU A 838 -29.38 -48.67 -24.27
N ASN A 839 -28.47 -49.59 -23.91
CA ASN A 839 -27.96 -49.77 -22.54
C ASN A 839 -26.49 -49.38 -22.44
N LEU A 840 -26.00 -49.14 -21.20
CA LEU A 840 -24.60 -48.74 -20.94
C LEU A 840 -23.54 -49.67 -21.57
N ASN A 841 -23.82 -50.98 -21.67
CA ASN A 841 -22.92 -51.97 -22.26
C ASN A 841 -22.76 -51.84 -23.79
N ASP A 842 -23.72 -51.21 -24.49
CA ASP A 842 -23.68 -51.06 -25.95
C ASP A 842 -22.70 -49.94 -26.39
N PHE A 843 -22.28 -49.07 -25.46
CA PHE A 843 -21.47 -47.89 -25.74
C PHE A 843 -19.95 -48.08 -25.57
N GLU A 844 -19.51 -49.21 -25.02
CA GLU A 844 -18.08 -49.45 -24.73
C GLU A 844 -17.23 -49.46 -26.02
N ASN A 845 -17.74 -50.06 -27.10
CA ASN A 845 -17.04 -50.21 -28.39
C ASN A 845 -17.32 -49.09 -29.42
N ILE A 846 -18.13 -48.08 -29.08
CA ILE A 846 -18.52 -47.01 -30.01
C ILE A 846 -17.62 -45.77 -29.84
N THR A 847 -17.11 -45.24 -30.95
CA THR A 847 -16.29 -44.01 -30.98
C THR A 847 -17.16 -42.74 -30.97
N LEU A 848 -16.62 -41.59 -30.54
CA LEU A 848 -17.37 -40.32 -30.53
C LEU A 848 -17.95 -39.95 -31.90
N LYS A 849 -17.17 -40.18 -32.98
CA LYS A 849 -17.60 -39.92 -34.37
C LYS A 849 -18.77 -40.80 -34.80
N ASP A 850 -18.89 -41.98 -34.22
CA ASP A 850 -19.99 -42.90 -34.48
C ASP A 850 -21.25 -42.53 -33.66
N LEU A 851 -21.09 -41.95 -32.46
CA LEU A 851 -22.22 -41.48 -31.63
C LEU A 851 -23.03 -40.39 -32.34
N TRP A 852 -22.37 -39.48 -33.06
CA TRP A 852 -23.05 -38.43 -33.85
C TRP A 852 -23.91 -38.96 -34.99
N LYS A 853 -23.71 -40.22 -35.42
CA LYS A 853 -24.39 -40.82 -36.58
C LYS A 853 -25.59 -41.69 -36.18
N ILE A 854 -25.87 -41.85 -34.88
CA ILE A 854 -26.96 -42.70 -34.38
C ILE A 854 -28.32 -42.01 -34.65
N PRO A 855 -29.22 -42.63 -35.43
CA PRO A 855 -30.52 -42.03 -35.76
C PRO A 855 -31.55 -42.28 -34.65
N LEU A 856 -31.94 -41.22 -33.94
CA LEU A 856 -32.94 -41.25 -32.85
C LEU A 856 -34.38 -41.08 -33.34
N GLN A 857 -35.34 -41.61 -32.57
CA GLN A 857 -36.78 -41.44 -32.83
C GLN A 857 -37.34 -40.05 -32.45
N LYS A 858 -36.79 -39.39 -31.42
CA LYS A 858 -37.27 -38.07 -30.94
C LYS A 858 -36.51 -36.93 -31.61
N GLN A 859 -37.24 -35.92 -32.12
CA GLN A 859 -36.64 -34.73 -32.75
C GLN A 859 -35.88 -33.85 -31.75
N ASP A 860 -36.38 -33.67 -30.53
CA ASP A 860 -35.72 -32.83 -29.51
C ASP A 860 -34.31 -33.33 -29.16
N LEU A 861 -34.13 -34.65 -29.03
CA LEU A 861 -32.82 -35.25 -28.74
C LEU A 861 -31.82 -35.10 -29.90
N ASN A 862 -32.29 -35.09 -31.14
CA ASN A 862 -31.42 -34.80 -32.29
C ASN A 862 -30.92 -33.36 -32.24
N THR A 863 -31.77 -32.39 -31.87
CA THR A 863 -31.33 -31.00 -31.70
C THR A 863 -30.33 -30.84 -30.56
N ASP A 864 -30.48 -31.61 -29.49
CA ASP A 864 -29.57 -31.60 -28.34
C ASP A 864 -28.22 -32.27 -28.63
N LEU A 865 -28.21 -33.36 -29.41
CA LEU A 865 -26.97 -33.94 -29.95
C LEU A 865 -26.26 -32.99 -30.92
N GLU A 866 -27.01 -32.27 -31.76
CA GLU A 866 -26.44 -31.29 -32.68
C GLU A 866 -25.83 -30.10 -31.94
N LYS A 867 -26.46 -29.63 -30.85
CA LYS A 867 -25.86 -28.62 -29.95
C LYS A 867 -24.55 -29.12 -29.32
N LEU A 868 -24.52 -30.35 -28.80
CA LEU A 868 -23.28 -30.94 -28.24
C LEU A 868 -22.19 -31.10 -29.29
N LYS A 869 -22.56 -31.46 -30.52
CA LYS A 869 -21.62 -31.58 -31.64
C LYS A 869 -21.02 -30.23 -32.00
N ASN A 870 -21.86 -29.20 -32.16
CA ASN A 870 -21.40 -27.82 -32.42
C ASN A 870 -20.51 -27.29 -31.30
N GLN A 871 -20.84 -27.60 -30.04
CA GLN A 871 -19.99 -27.28 -28.90
C GLN A 871 -18.61 -27.96 -29.02
N PHE A 872 -18.58 -29.26 -29.32
CA PHE A 872 -17.33 -30.00 -29.48
C PHE A 872 -16.46 -29.44 -30.61
N GLU A 873 -17.05 -29.14 -31.76
CA GLU A 873 -16.35 -28.56 -32.91
C GLU A 873 -15.76 -27.18 -32.57
N ASN A 874 -16.54 -26.29 -31.96
CA ASN A 874 -16.07 -24.97 -31.52
C ASN A 874 -14.95 -25.05 -30.48
N ALA A 875 -15.08 -25.94 -29.49
CA ALA A 875 -14.07 -26.11 -28.45
C ALA A 875 -12.77 -26.72 -29.01
N SER A 876 -12.87 -27.68 -29.94
CA SER A 876 -11.71 -28.27 -30.61
C SER A 876 -10.99 -27.26 -31.49
N GLU A 877 -11.73 -26.39 -32.17
CA GLU A 877 -11.17 -25.32 -33.01
C GLU A 877 -10.45 -24.27 -32.15
N ASP A 878 -11.04 -23.86 -31.02
CA ASP A 878 -10.40 -22.95 -30.07
C ASP A 878 -9.08 -23.53 -29.52
N ILE A 879 -9.07 -24.81 -29.13
CA ILE A 879 -7.84 -25.50 -28.68
C ILE A 879 -6.77 -25.47 -29.79
N ARG A 880 -7.17 -25.70 -31.05
CA ARG A 880 -6.25 -25.64 -32.20
C ARG A 880 -5.67 -24.25 -32.40
N LEU A 881 -6.51 -23.21 -32.43
CA LEU A 881 -6.07 -21.82 -32.62
C LEU A 881 -5.16 -21.36 -31.47
N ARG A 882 -5.49 -21.70 -30.21
CA ARG A 882 -4.63 -21.41 -29.04
C ARG A 882 -3.28 -22.11 -29.14
N PHE A 883 -3.24 -23.35 -29.65
CA PHE A 883 -2.00 -24.08 -29.87
C PHE A 883 -1.14 -23.43 -30.97
N GLU A 884 -1.73 -23.10 -32.12
CA GLU A 884 -1.04 -22.45 -33.24
C GLU A 884 -0.49 -21.07 -32.83
N ASP A 885 -1.25 -20.27 -32.08
CA ASP A 885 -0.80 -18.99 -31.52
C ASP A 885 0.37 -19.15 -30.54
N LYS A 886 0.38 -20.20 -29.71
CA LYS A 886 1.52 -20.50 -28.82
C LYS A 886 2.77 -20.92 -29.61
N VAL A 887 2.61 -21.80 -30.59
CA VAL A 887 3.75 -22.27 -31.40
C VAL A 887 4.35 -21.13 -32.20
N THR A 888 3.52 -20.28 -32.81
CA THR A 888 4.00 -19.10 -33.55
C THR A 888 4.75 -18.13 -32.64
N LYS A 889 4.29 -17.89 -31.41
CA LYS A 889 4.99 -17.07 -30.41
C LYS A 889 6.34 -17.65 -29.97
N ILE A 890 6.43 -18.97 -29.82
CA ILE A 890 7.69 -19.66 -29.46
C ILE A 890 8.71 -19.58 -30.61
N GLN A 891 8.23 -19.71 -31.86
CA GLN A 891 9.08 -19.63 -33.04
C GLN A 891 9.53 -18.20 -33.35
N GLN A 892 8.67 -17.22 -33.05
CA GLN A 892 8.98 -15.81 -33.18
C GLN A 892 10.16 -15.46 -32.28
N GLY A 893 11.22 -14.89 -32.86
CA GLY A 893 12.36 -14.38 -32.09
C GLY A 893 11.96 -13.26 -31.11
N ASP A 894 12.90 -12.89 -30.25
CA ASP A 894 12.65 -11.95 -29.15
C ASP A 894 13.07 -10.52 -29.51
N ASP A 895 12.36 -9.54 -28.93
CA ASP A 895 12.73 -8.13 -28.99
C ASP A 895 13.72 -7.80 -27.86
N LEU A 896 15.00 -7.74 -28.22
CA LEU A 896 16.11 -7.48 -27.30
C LEU A 896 16.58 -6.02 -27.35
N LEU A 897 17.33 -5.60 -26.32
CA LEU A 897 17.94 -4.27 -26.29
C LEU A 897 18.82 -4.04 -27.54
N PRO A 898 18.94 -2.79 -28.02
CA PRO A 898 19.85 -2.47 -29.12
C PRO A 898 21.26 -3.01 -28.84
N THR A 899 21.94 -3.55 -29.84
CA THR A 899 23.27 -4.22 -29.78
C THR A 899 23.31 -5.60 -29.11
N VAL A 900 22.27 -5.99 -28.37
CA VAL A 900 22.22 -7.33 -27.78
C VAL A 900 21.74 -8.31 -28.83
N MET A 901 22.53 -9.36 -29.05
CA MET A 901 22.22 -10.41 -30.02
C MET A 901 21.49 -11.57 -29.34
N LYS A 902 21.97 -11.95 -28.16
CA LYS A 902 21.49 -13.12 -27.43
C LYS A 902 21.54 -12.86 -25.93
N VAL A 903 20.56 -13.38 -25.21
CA VAL A 903 20.51 -13.37 -23.74
C VAL A 903 20.26 -14.78 -23.24
N VAL A 904 21.09 -15.25 -22.32
CA VAL A 904 20.91 -16.52 -21.63
C VAL A 904 20.58 -16.23 -20.17
N LYS A 905 19.47 -16.80 -19.68
CA LYS A 905 19.03 -16.73 -18.30
C LYS A 905 19.08 -18.12 -17.69
N VAL A 906 19.79 -18.24 -16.57
CA VAL A 906 19.94 -19.48 -15.82
C VAL A 906 19.26 -19.30 -14.46
N PHE A 907 18.33 -20.19 -14.15
CA PHE A 907 17.63 -20.22 -12.87
C PHE A 907 18.25 -21.28 -11.97
N VAL A 908 18.77 -20.87 -10.83
CA VAL A 908 19.41 -21.76 -9.85
C VAL A 908 18.55 -21.83 -8.59
N ALA A 909 18.13 -23.04 -8.22
CA ALA A 909 17.43 -23.29 -6.97
C ALA A 909 18.44 -23.57 -5.84
N VAL A 910 18.44 -22.71 -4.84
CA VAL A 910 19.30 -22.76 -3.66
C VAL A 910 18.45 -23.18 -2.46
N LYS A 911 18.80 -24.29 -1.81
CA LYS A 911 18.15 -24.76 -0.58
C LYS A 911 18.86 -24.11 0.62
N ARG A 912 18.20 -23.14 1.25
CA ARG A 912 18.77 -22.38 2.37
C ARG A 912 18.30 -22.93 3.70
N ARG A 913 19.20 -23.67 4.37
CA ARG A 913 18.99 -24.22 5.72
C ARG A 913 19.07 -23.11 6.76
N LEU A 914 18.74 -23.43 8.00
CA LEU A 914 18.87 -22.49 9.11
C LEU A 914 20.32 -22.48 9.62
N MET A 915 20.90 -21.29 9.79
CA MET A 915 22.28 -21.12 10.25
C MET A 915 22.40 -20.06 11.35
N PRO A 916 23.46 -20.10 12.18
CA PRO A 916 23.77 -19.01 13.10
C PRO A 916 23.92 -17.70 12.32
N GLY A 917 23.32 -16.62 12.83
CA GLY A 917 23.23 -15.33 12.16
C GLY A 917 21.93 -15.11 11.38
N ASP A 918 21.15 -16.16 11.08
CA ASP A 918 19.82 -16.00 10.50
C ASP A 918 18.86 -15.34 11.49
N LYS A 919 17.92 -14.57 10.97
CA LYS A 919 16.93 -13.86 11.77
C LYS A 919 15.60 -14.62 11.80
N MET A 920 15.11 -14.86 13.01
CA MET A 920 13.79 -15.44 13.27
C MET A 920 12.93 -14.46 14.07
N ALA A 921 11.62 -14.66 14.01
CA ALA A 921 10.68 -13.90 14.82
C ALA A 921 9.41 -14.70 15.10
N GLY A 922 8.73 -14.39 16.21
CA GLY A 922 7.32 -14.75 16.39
C GLY A 922 6.39 -13.65 15.90
N ARG A 923 5.07 -13.85 16.07
CA ARG A 923 4.03 -12.88 15.67
C ARG A 923 3.92 -11.68 16.59
N HIS A 924 4.45 -11.79 17.81
CA HIS A 924 4.36 -10.79 18.89
C HIS A 924 5.53 -9.78 18.91
N GLY A 925 6.20 -9.58 17.77
CA GLY A 925 7.33 -8.65 17.65
C GLY A 925 8.61 -9.08 18.40
N ASN A 926 8.69 -10.35 18.83
CA ASN A 926 9.86 -10.98 19.41
C ASN A 926 10.82 -11.41 18.30
N LYS A 927 11.68 -10.49 17.86
CA LYS A 927 12.78 -10.79 16.92
C LYS A 927 13.98 -11.37 17.64
N GLY A 928 14.69 -12.25 16.96
CA GLY A 928 15.96 -12.77 17.44
C GLY A 928 16.86 -13.28 16.34
N VAL A 929 18.15 -13.38 16.66
CA VAL A 929 19.18 -13.94 15.78
C VAL A 929 19.61 -15.28 16.32
N VAL A 930 19.70 -16.29 15.46
CA VAL A 930 20.19 -17.60 15.86
C VAL A 930 21.65 -17.48 16.29
N SER A 931 21.96 -17.77 17.55
CA SER A 931 23.34 -17.67 18.08
C SER A 931 24.10 -18.98 17.92
N LYS A 932 23.47 -20.10 18.30
CA LYS A 932 24.07 -21.42 18.32
C LYS A 932 23.02 -22.49 18.03
N ILE A 933 23.44 -23.50 17.28
CA ILE A 933 22.71 -24.74 17.11
C ILE A 933 23.32 -25.74 18.09
N VAL A 934 22.51 -26.30 18.98
CA VAL A 934 22.94 -27.19 20.07
C VAL A 934 22.48 -28.62 19.76
N PRO A 935 23.33 -29.65 19.96
CA PRO A 935 22.92 -31.04 19.82
C PRO A 935 21.67 -31.37 20.65
N VAL A 936 20.90 -32.36 20.20
CA VAL A 936 19.59 -32.69 20.81
C VAL A 936 19.75 -33.17 22.26
N GLU A 937 20.82 -33.91 22.53
CA GLU A 937 21.20 -34.43 23.84
C GLU A 937 21.54 -33.35 24.88
N ASP A 938 22.04 -32.20 24.42
CA ASP A 938 22.42 -31.08 25.28
C ASP A 938 21.22 -30.18 25.59
N MET A 939 20.13 -30.28 24.83
CA MET A 939 18.95 -29.44 25.02
C MET A 939 18.20 -29.83 26.30
N PRO A 940 17.58 -28.85 26.98
CA PRO A 940 16.70 -29.17 28.09
C PRO A 940 15.50 -29.98 27.63
N TYR A 941 15.10 -30.96 28.44
CA TYR A 941 14.04 -31.90 28.12
C TYR A 941 13.01 -32.01 29.25
N MET A 942 11.79 -32.41 28.88
CA MET A 942 10.66 -32.62 29.79
C MET A 942 10.70 -34.01 30.43
N GLU A 943 9.86 -34.28 31.43
CA GLU A 943 9.81 -35.56 32.15
C GLU A 943 9.56 -36.77 31.22
N ASN A 944 8.84 -36.56 30.12
CA ASN A 944 8.58 -37.56 29.09
C ASN A 944 9.78 -37.81 28.14
N GLY A 945 10.92 -37.16 28.37
CA GLY A 945 12.13 -37.25 27.54
C GLY A 945 12.09 -36.43 26.26
N LYS A 946 11.03 -35.66 25.99
CA LYS A 946 10.94 -34.82 24.79
C LYS A 946 11.79 -33.55 24.98
N PRO A 947 12.82 -33.33 24.14
CA PRO A 947 13.65 -32.13 24.20
C PRO A 947 12.88 -30.91 23.67
N VAL A 948 13.29 -29.73 24.13
CA VAL A 948 12.80 -28.44 23.62
C VAL A 948 13.48 -28.12 22.28
N ASP A 949 12.74 -27.51 21.35
CA ASP A 949 13.27 -27.17 20.02
C ASP A 949 14.01 -25.82 20.02
N ILE A 950 13.52 -24.85 20.80
CA ILE A 950 14.06 -23.49 20.90
C ILE A 950 14.06 -23.00 22.35
N VAL A 951 15.14 -22.35 22.79
CA VAL A 951 15.18 -21.68 24.11
C VAL A 951 15.18 -20.17 23.93
N LEU A 952 14.19 -19.50 24.52
CA LEU A 952 14.01 -18.05 24.48
C LEU A 952 14.37 -17.41 25.83
N ASN A 953 14.79 -16.15 25.77
CA ASN A 953 15.13 -15.38 26.96
C ASN A 953 13.87 -14.85 27.67
N PRO A 954 13.62 -15.20 28.94
CA PRO A 954 12.46 -14.68 29.67
C PRO A 954 12.54 -13.17 29.94
N LEU A 955 13.74 -12.58 30.00
CA LEU A 955 13.93 -11.16 30.28
C LEU A 955 13.40 -10.25 29.16
N GLY A 956 13.29 -10.78 27.94
CA GLY A 956 12.77 -10.04 26.80
C GLY A 956 11.29 -9.72 26.91
N VAL A 957 10.51 -10.49 27.67
CA VAL A 957 9.04 -10.32 27.74
C VAL A 957 8.63 -9.10 28.58
N PRO A 958 9.09 -8.92 29.85
CA PRO A 958 8.67 -7.79 30.67
C PRO A 958 9.10 -6.44 30.09
N SER A 959 10.32 -6.35 29.56
CA SER A 959 10.85 -5.10 28.98
C SER A 959 10.10 -4.66 27.72
N ARG A 960 9.43 -5.59 27.03
CA ARG A 960 8.73 -5.34 25.76
C ARG A 960 7.23 -5.33 25.87
N MET A 961 6.70 -5.78 27.01
CA MET A 961 5.27 -5.84 27.29
C MET A 961 4.48 -6.58 26.20
N ASN A 962 5.04 -7.68 25.69
CA ASN A 962 4.38 -8.57 24.73
C ASN A 962 4.02 -9.90 25.40
N VAL A 963 3.04 -9.83 26.31
CA VAL A 963 2.59 -10.96 27.12
C VAL A 963 1.80 -11.96 26.26
N GLY A 964 1.27 -11.53 25.11
CA GLY A 964 0.54 -12.40 24.17
C GLY A 964 1.32 -13.65 23.78
N GLN A 965 2.64 -13.57 23.64
CA GLN A 965 3.48 -14.73 23.29
C GLN A 965 3.47 -15.84 24.35
N ILE A 966 3.31 -15.48 25.64
CA ILE A 966 3.23 -16.46 26.73
C ILE A 966 1.87 -17.15 26.69
N LEU A 967 0.79 -16.38 26.45
CA LEU A 967 -0.55 -16.92 26.31
C LEU A 967 -0.65 -17.84 25.08
N GLU A 968 -0.04 -17.45 23.96
CA GLU A 968 0.12 -18.31 22.78
C GLU A 968 0.85 -19.61 23.15
N THR A 969 1.96 -19.51 23.88
CA THR A 969 2.76 -20.66 24.31
C THR A 969 1.96 -21.65 25.15
N HIS A 970 1.20 -21.16 26.13
CA HIS A 970 0.37 -22.00 27.00
C HIS A 970 -0.76 -22.68 26.22
N LEU A 971 -1.50 -21.91 25.41
CA LEU A 971 -2.61 -22.45 24.64
C LEU A 971 -2.11 -23.45 23.59
N GLY A 972 -1.03 -23.11 22.87
CA GLY A 972 -0.40 -24.00 21.90
C GLY A 972 0.09 -25.31 22.51
N TRP A 973 0.56 -25.29 23.77
CA TRP A 973 0.93 -26.51 24.47
C TRP A 973 -0.27 -27.44 24.67
N SER A 974 -1.40 -26.89 25.14
CA SER A 974 -2.64 -27.65 25.29
C SER A 974 -3.13 -28.23 23.96
N CYS A 975 -3.06 -27.45 22.87
CA CYS A 975 -3.44 -27.87 21.52
C CYS A 975 -2.62 -29.07 21.03
N SER A 976 -1.30 -29.03 21.25
CA SER A 976 -0.39 -30.11 20.85
C SER A 976 -0.67 -31.39 21.62
N GLU A 977 -0.81 -31.29 22.94
CA GLU A 977 -1.01 -32.46 23.80
C GLU A 977 -2.37 -33.11 23.53
N LEU A 978 -3.42 -32.33 23.27
CA LEU A 978 -4.70 -32.84 22.80
C LEU A 978 -4.58 -33.57 21.45
N GLY A 979 -3.75 -33.04 20.54
CA GLY A 979 -3.44 -33.71 19.27
C GLY A 979 -2.73 -35.05 19.47
N ASP A 980 -1.75 -35.11 20.37
CA ASP A 980 -1.03 -36.34 20.71
C ASP A 980 -1.96 -37.38 21.38
N GLN A 981 -2.91 -36.94 22.22
CA GLN A 981 -3.97 -37.81 22.77
C GLN A 981 -4.87 -38.38 21.67
N ILE A 982 -5.33 -37.54 20.73
CA ILE A 982 -6.15 -37.96 19.58
C ILE A 982 -5.37 -38.94 18.69
N LYS A 983 -4.08 -38.69 18.48
CA LYS A 983 -3.18 -39.57 17.71
C LYS A 983 -3.00 -40.94 18.37
N ALA A 984 -3.00 -41.02 19.70
CA ALA A 984 -2.96 -42.29 20.41
C ALA A 984 -4.21 -43.13 20.12
N TYR A 985 -5.39 -42.51 20.13
CA TYR A 985 -6.66 -43.18 19.79
C TYR A 985 -6.75 -43.57 18.31
N PHE A 986 -6.18 -42.76 17.42
CA PHE A 986 -6.19 -43.04 15.98
C PHE A 986 -5.50 -44.36 15.60
N LYS A 987 -4.47 -44.80 16.35
CA LYS A 987 -3.79 -46.09 16.10
C LYS A 987 -4.76 -47.29 16.14
N ASN A 988 -5.87 -47.20 16.87
CA ASN A 988 -6.92 -48.22 16.98
C ASN A 988 -8.31 -47.65 16.61
N PHE A 989 -8.40 -46.87 15.52
CA PHE A 989 -9.59 -46.09 15.14
C PHE A 989 -10.92 -46.85 15.24
N ASP A 990 -11.01 -48.06 14.66
CA ASP A 990 -12.27 -48.82 14.60
C ASP A 990 -12.79 -49.25 15.98
N LYS A 991 -11.90 -49.45 16.95
CA LYS A 991 -12.28 -49.85 18.33
C LYS A 991 -12.57 -48.66 19.23
N GLU A 992 -11.99 -47.50 18.94
CA GLU A 992 -12.02 -46.32 19.81
C GLU A 992 -12.80 -45.14 19.21
N ILE A 993 -13.56 -45.36 18.13
CA ILE A 993 -14.33 -44.31 17.45
C ILE A 993 -15.28 -43.54 18.39
N GLU A 994 -15.92 -44.24 19.34
CA GLU A 994 -16.80 -43.60 20.32
C GLU A 994 -16.02 -42.74 21.32
N LYS A 995 -14.82 -43.20 21.76
CA LYS A 995 -13.93 -42.39 22.61
C LYS A 995 -13.42 -41.15 21.89
N ILE A 996 -13.13 -41.27 20.59
CA ILE A 996 -12.71 -40.15 19.74
C ILE A 996 -13.84 -39.12 19.64
N LYS A 997 -15.07 -39.58 19.36
CA LYS A 997 -16.25 -38.70 19.32
C LYS A 997 -16.50 -37.99 20.64
N ASP A 998 -16.40 -38.71 21.76
CA ASP A 998 -16.55 -38.13 23.09
C ASP A 998 -15.47 -37.07 23.36
N LYS A 999 -14.22 -37.35 23.00
CA LYS A 999 -13.12 -36.38 23.17
C LYS A 999 -13.28 -35.16 22.27
N LEU A 1000 -13.71 -35.33 21.02
CA LEU A 1000 -14.02 -34.21 20.10
C LEU A 1000 -15.19 -33.37 20.64
N LYS A 1001 -16.19 -34.01 21.25
CA LYS A 1001 -17.33 -33.32 21.89
C LYS A 1001 -16.92 -32.54 23.13
N GLU A 1002 -15.95 -33.06 23.89
CA GLU A 1002 -15.35 -32.36 25.03
C GLU A 1002 -14.55 -31.13 24.57
N ILE A 1003 -13.72 -31.27 23.53
CA ILE A 1003 -12.85 -30.20 23.02
C ILE A 1003 -13.65 -29.07 22.35
N TYR A 1004 -14.52 -29.39 21.39
CA TYR A 1004 -15.27 -28.37 20.63
C TYR A 1004 -16.57 -27.92 21.32
N GLY A 1005 -16.96 -28.60 22.39
CA GLY A 1005 -18.24 -28.38 23.07
C GLY A 1005 -19.45 -28.95 22.30
N LYS A 1006 -20.58 -29.06 23.01
CA LYS A 1006 -21.80 -29.71 22.48
C LYS A 1006 -22.38 -29.00 21.25
N ASN A 1007 -22.45 -27.67 21.27
CA ASN A 1007 -23.09 -26.90 20.20
C ASN A 1007 -22.37 -27.03 18.84
N TYR A 1008 -21.03 -27.01 18.83
CA TYR A 1008 -20.28 -27.14 17.60
C TYR A 1008 -20.28 -28.58 17.08
N TYR A 1009 -20.14 -29.54 18.01
CA TYR A 1009 -20.19 -30.95 17.70
C TYR A 1009 -21.49 -31.35 17.00
N ASP A 1010 -22.65 -30.98 17.56
CA ASP A 1010 -23.95 -31.39 17.01
C ASP A 1010 -24.24 -30.74 15.64
N ASN A 1011 -23.72 -29.53 15.39
CA ASN A 1011 -23.96 -28.80 14.15
C ASN A 1011 -23.06 -29.22 12.99
N VAL A 1012 -21.79 -29.54 13.27
CA VAL A 1012 -20.75 -29.79 12.26
C VAL A 1012 -20.26 -31.22 12.31
N ILE A 1013 -19.67 -31.64 13.43
CA ILE A 1013 -18.94 -32.92 13.53
C ILE A 1013 -19.88 -34.12 13.45
N ALA A 1014 -21.07 -34.04 14.06
CA ALA A 1014 -22.05 -35.12 14.07
C ALA A 1014 -22.61 -35.45 12.67
N LYS A 1015 -22.50 -34.52 11.71
CA LYS A 1015 -22.96 -34.71 10.32
C LYS A 1015 -21.91 -35.39 9.43
N LEU A 1016 -20.68 -35.52 9.90
CA LEU A 1016 -19.58 -36.11 9.14
C LEU A 1016 -19.72 -37.64 9.10
N SER A 1017 -19.32 -38.22 7.97
CA SER A 1017 -19.18 -39.66 7.82
C SER A 1017 -17.98 -40.18 8.61
N ASN A 1018 -17.98 -41.48 8.95
CA ASN A 1018 -16.85 -42.09 9.65
C ASN A 1018 -15.50 -41.93 8.90
N LYS A 1019 -15.54 -41.87 7.56
CA LYS A 1019 -14.35 -41.63 6.73
C LYS A 1019 -13.83 -40.19 6.89
N GLU A 1020 -14.72 -39.21 6.86
CA GLU A 1020 -14.38 -37.79 7.07
C GLU A 1020 -13.91 -37.54 8.50
N ILE A 1021 -14.48 -38.24 9.50
CA ILE A 1021 -13.99 -38.19 10.88
C ILE A 1021 -12.57 -38.77 10.97
N ALA A 1022 -12.27 -39.87 10.28
CA ALA A 1022 -10.91 -40.42 10.25
C ALA A 1022 -9.91 -39.44 9.63
N GLU A 1023 -10.28 -38.76 8.54
CA GLU A 1023 -9.45 -37.73 7.91
C GLU A 1023 -9.27 -36.50 8.79
N LEU A 1024 -10.33 -36.05 9.45
CA LEU A 1024 -10.27 -34.96 10.44
C LEU A 1024 -9.30 -35.32 11.58
N VAL A 1025 -9.41 -36.52 12.14
CA VAL A 1025 -8.54 -37.01 13.22
C VAL A 1025 -7.08 -37.10 12.76
N GLN A 1026 -6.84 -37.53 11.52
CA GLN A 1026 -5.51 -37.54 10.94
C GLN A 1026 -4.93 -36.12 10.84
N ASN A 1027 -5.73 -35.14 10.43
CA ASN A 1027 -5.30 -33.74 10.36
C ASN A 1027 -5.03 -33.13 11.75
N LEU A 1028 -5.86 -33.46 12.75
CA LEU A 1028 -5.72 -33.02 14.14
C LEU A 1028 -4.57 -33.71 14.91
N SER A 1029 -3.96 -34.75 14.32
CA SER A 1029 -2.91 -35.54 15.00
C SER A 1029 -1.61 -34.77 15.27
N ASN A 1030 -1.40 -33.63 14.59
CA ASN A 1030 -0.27 -32.72 14.85
C ASN A 1030 -0.61 -31.64 15.90
N GLY A 1031 -1.86 -31.58 16.35
CA GLY A 1031 -2.37 -30.57 17.27
C GLY A 1031 -3.76 -30.09 16.84
N VAL A 1032 -4.56 -29.67 17.82
CA VAL A 1032 -5.89 -29.10 17.56
C VAL A 1032 -5.76 -27.59 17.30
N PRO A 1033 -6.05 -27.09 16.09
CA PRO A 1033 -6.00 -25.66 15.82
C PRO A 1033 -7.17 -24.94 16.51
N ILE A 1034 -6.90 -23.80 17.12
CA ILE A 1034 -7.86 -22.95 17.82
C ILE A 1034 -7.75 -21.53 17.29
N ALA A 1035 -8.89 -20.84 17.19
CA ALA A 1035 -8.94 -19.43 16.82
C ALA A 1035 -9.20 -18.54 18.04
N THR A 1036 -8.33 -17.54 18.23
CA THR A 1036 -8.44 -16.46 19.21
C THR A 1036 -8.57 -15.14 18.43
N PRO A 1037 -9.80 -14.69 18.11
CA PRO A 1037 -10.04 -13.42 17.46
C PRO A 1037 -9.44 -12.22 18.20
N VAL A 1038 -9.02 -11.20 17.45
CA VAL A 1038 -8.50 -9.94 18.01
C VAL A 1038 -9.59 -9.19 18.80
N PHE A 1039 -9.28 -8.82 20.05
CA PHE A 1039 -10.18 -8.16 21.01
C PHE A 1039 -11.44 -8.95 21.42
N ASP A 1040 -11.58 -10.19 20.95
CA ASP A 1040 -12.65 -11.15 21.27
C ASP A 1040 -12.03 -12.55 21.43
N GLY A 1041 -10.89 -12.59 22.12
CA GLY A 1041 -10.04 -13.77 22.28
C GLY A 1041 -10.38 -14.60 23.52
N ALA A 1042 -9.77 -15.79 23.60
CA ALA A 1042 -9.84 -16.67 24.76
C ALA A 1042 -9.33 -15.95 26.03
N THR A 1043 -10.10 -16.05 27.11
CA THR A 1043 -9.69 -15.48 28.41
C THR A 1043 -8.67 -16.39 29.10
N THR A 1044 -7.97 -15.87 30.10
CA THR A 1044 -7.05 -16.67 30.94
C THR A 1044 -7.77 -17.86 31.58
N GLY A 1045 -9.03 -17.69 32.00
CA GLY A 1045 -9.86 -18.77 32.52
C GLY A 1045 -10.11 -19.89 31.51
N ASP A 1046 -10.29 -19.55 30.23
CA ASP A 1046 -10.50 -20.55 29.18
C ASP A 1046 -9.20 -21.29 28.84
N ILE A 1047 -8.05 -20.61 28.86
CA ILE A 1047 -6.74 -21.24 28.72
C ILE A 1047 -6.50 -22.25 29.84
N THR A 1048 -6.81 -21.89 31.09
CA THR A 1048 -6.67 -22.83 32.22
C THR A 1048 -7.54 -24.07 32.08
N LYS A 1049 -8.80 -23.94 31.61
CA LYS A 1049 -9.66 -25.09 31.32
C LYS A 1049 -9.08 -25.98 30.22
N MET A 1050 -8.47 -25.38 29.19
CA MET A 1050 -7.83 -26.14 28.11
C MET A 1050 -6.59 -26.90 28.59
N LEU A 1051 -5.80 -26.30 29.49
CA LEU A 1051 -4.69 -26.98 30.16
C LEU A 1051 -5.19 -28.15 31.02
N ASP A 1052 -6.26 -27.96 31.80
CA ASP A 1052 -6.90 -29.03 32.58
C ASP A 1052 -7.38 -30.19 31.68
N LEU A 1053 -8.02 -29.87 30.55
CA LEU A 1053 -8.49 -30.84 29.55
C LEU A 1053 -7.35 -31.65 28.91
N ALA A 1054 -6.19 -31.01 28.75
CA ALA A 1054 -4.96 -31.63 28.26
C ALA A 1054 -4.18 -32.39 29.35
N LYS A 1055 -4.61 -32.32 30.62
CA LYS A 1055 -3.91 -32.86 31.81
C LYS A 1055 -2.53 -32.22 32.04
N LEU A 1056 -2.42 -30.94 31.73
CA LEU A 1056 -1.21 -30.13 31.92
C LEU A 1056 -1.34 -29.25 33.17
N PRO A 1057 -0.24 -28.79 33.78
CA PRO A 1057 -0.29 -27.92 34.94
C PRO A 1057 -0.94 -26.57 34.61
N ASN A 1058 -1.84 -26.11 35.48
CA ASN A 1058 -2.63 -24.88 35.28
C ASN A 1058 -1.77 -23.62 35.22
N SER A 1059 -0.54 -23.67 35.74
CA SER A 1059 0.45 -22.60 35.66
C SER A 1059 1.07 -22.45 34.26
N GLY A 1060 0.93 -23.45 33.38
CA GLY A 1060 1.65 -23.50 32.11
C GLY A 1060 3.16 -23.74 32.27
N GLN A 1061 3.61 -24.16 33.45
CA GLN A 1061 5.02 -24.37 33.76
C GLN A 1061 5.26 -25.82 34.19
N THR A 1062 6.39 -26.38 33.77
CA THR A 1062 6.81 -27.74 34.14
C THR A 1062 8.28 -27.78 34.53
N HIS A 1063 8.68 -28.87 35.17
CA HIS A 1063 10.09 -29.12 35.45
C HIS A 1063 10.81 -29.56 34.17
N LEU A 1064 12.02 -29.04 33.99
CA LEU A 1064 12.93 -29.43 32.93
C LEU A 1064 14.19 -30.04 33.55
N TRP A 1065 14.86 -30.87 32.77
CA TRP A 1065 16.17 -31.44 33.09
C TRP A 1065 17.21 -30.89 32.14
N ASN A 1066 18.40 -30.63 32.66
CA ASN A 1066 19.53 -30.20 31.86
C ASN A 1066 20.05 -31.38 31.03
N GLY A 1067 20.11 -31.23 29.70
CA GLY A 1067 20.64 -32.26 28.80
C GLY A 1067 22.10 -32.62 29.07
N GLN A 1068 22.91 -31.65 29.49
CA GLN A 1068 24.35 -31.85 29.70
C GLN A 1068 24.69 -32.56 31.01
N THR A 1069 24.00 -32.22 32.10
CA THR A 1069 24.29 -32.77 33.44
C THR A 1069 23.30 -33.84 33.89
N GLY A 1070 22.12 -33.90 33.29
CA GLY A 1070 21.00 -34.72 33.74
C GLY A 1070 20.30 -34.20 35.00
N GLU A 1071 20.75 -33.08 35.57
CA GLU A 1071 20.17 -32.50 36.78
C GLU A 1071 18.88 -31.74 36.46
N ARG A 1072 17.92 -31.81 37.39
CA ARG A 1072 16.66 -31.07 37.29
C ARG A 1072 16.88 -29.59 37.62
N PHE A 1073 16.27 -28.69 36.85
CA PHE A 1073 16.30 -27.26 37.17
C PHE A 1073 15.53 -26.93 38.46
N ASP A 1074 16.05 -25.97 39.23
CA ASP A 1074 15.52 -25.59 40.55
C ASP A 1074 14.08 -25.06 40.51
N ARG A 1075 13.72 -24.37 39.43
CA ARG A 1075 12.40 -23.76 39.23
C ARG A 1075 11.69 -24.36 38.02
N PRO A 1076 10.36 -24.52 38.06
CA PRO A 1076 9.61 -24.87 36.87
C PRO A 1076 9.72 -23.73 35.85
N VAL A 1077 9.76 -24.12 34.57
CA VAL A 1077 9.96 -23.22 33.43
C VAL A 1077 8.70 -23.22 32.60
N THR A 1078 8.36 -22.06 32.03
CA THR A 1078 7.29 -21.98 31.03
C THR A 1078 7.74 -22.68 29.76
N VAL A 1079 7.01 -23.74 29.40
CA VAL A 1079 7.23 -24.55 28.20
C VAL A 1079 5.94 -24.60 27.42
N GLY A 1080 6.01 -24.62 26.10
CA GLY A 1080 4.84 -24.84 25.27
C GLY A 1080 5.15 -24.70 23.81
N ILE A 1081 4.11 -24.45 23.01
CA ILE A 1081 4.25 -24.33 21.56
C ILE A 1081 3.95 -22.91 21.12
N ILE A 1082 4.88 -22.33 20.37
CA ILE A 1082 4.75 -21.00 19.78
C ILE A 1082 4.95 -21.07 18.26
N TYR A 1083 4.26 -20.21 17.51
CA TYR A 1083 4.42 -20.13 16.06
C TYR A 1083 5.61 -19.24 15.67
N MET A 1084 6.65 -19.84 15.10
CA MET A 1084 7.88 -19.15 14.72
C MET A 1084 8.05 -19.02 13.20
N LEU A 1085 8.64 -17.92 12.79
CA LEU A 1085 8.85 -17.50 11.40
C LEU A 1085 10.34 -17.35 11.11
N LYS A 1086 10.77 -17.80 9.93
CA LYS A 1086 12.10 -17.49 9.36
C LYS A 1086 11.96 -16.25 8.48
N LEU A 1087 12.72 -15.20 8.76
CA LEU A 1087 12.65 -13.95 8.00
C LEU A 1087 13.59 -13.99 6.78
N ASN A 1088 13.30 -13.17 5.77
CA ASN A 1088 14.13 -13.03 4.55
C ASN A 1088 15.49 -12.33 4.80
N HIS A 1089 15.90 -12.21 6.06
CA HIS A 1089 17.15 -11.62 6.48
C HIS A 1089 18.16 -12.72 6.79
N LEU A 1090 18.67 -13.32 5.71
CA LEU A 1090 19.57 -14.48 5.78
C LEU A 1090 21.01 -14.03 5.95
N VAL A 1091 21.78 -14.81 6.70
CA VAL A 1091 23.19 -14.51 6.99
C VAL A 1091 24.05 -14.52 5.73
N GLU A 1092 23.81 -15.49 4.84
CA GLU A 1092 24.56 -15.67 3.58
C GLU A 1092 24.44 -14.44 2.67
N ASP A 1093 23.29 -13.77 2.66
CA ASP A 1093 23.10 -12.54 1.87
C ASP A 1093 23.84 -11.35 2.47
N LYS A 1094 24.01 -11.33 3.80
CA LYS A 1094 24.59 -10.20 4.54
C LYS A 1094 26.10 -10.28 4.71
N ILE A 1095 26.66 -11.48 4.78
CA ILE A 1095 28.11 -11.63 4.87
C ILE A 1095 28.74 -11.06 3.60
N HIS A 1096 29.69 -10.15 3.81
CA HIS A 1096 30.46 -9.50 2.77
C HIS A 1096 31.86 -9.17 3.28
N ALA A 1097 32.88 -9.57 2.53
CA ALA A 1097 34.27 -9.30 2.84
C ALA A 1097 35.00 -8.86 1.56
N ARG A 1098 35.95 -7.94 1.73
CA ARG A 1098 36.78 -7.42 0.64
C ARG A 1098 38.21 -7.26 1.14
N SER A 1099 39.16 -7.74 0.35
CA SER A 1099 40.58 -7.39 0.44
C SER A 1099 40.91 -6.31 -0.60
N THR A 1100 40.84 -6.69 -1.87
CA THR A 1100 40.96 -5.81 -3.03
C THR A 1100 39.73 -5.95 -3.93
N GLY A 1101 39.50 -5.00 -4.84
CA GLY A 1101 38.33 -5.02 -5.69
C GLY A 1101 38.30 -3.87 -6.67
N PRO A 1102 37.19 -3.67 -7.38
CA PRO A 1102 37.06 -2.57 -8.32
C PRO A 1102 37.00 -1.21 -7.59
N TYR A 1103 37.43 -0.18 -8.31
CA TYR A 1103 37.50 1.20 -7.87
C TYR A 1103 36.71 2.10 -8.82
N SER A 1104 36.19 3.19 -8.27
CA SER A 1104 35.53 4.27 -9.02
C SER A 1104 36.52 4.92 -9.97
N LEU A 1105 36.10 5.15 -11.21
CA LEU A 1105 36.95 5.81 -12.21
C LEU A 1105 37.26 7.26 -11.84
N VAL A 1106 36.30 7.96 -11.23
CA VAL A 1106 36.41 9.39 -10.91
C VAL A 1106 37.15 9.60 -9.59
N THR A 1107 36.69 8.97 -8.51
CA THR A 1107 37.20 9.22 -7.15
C THR A 1107 38.33 8.28 -6.76
N GLN A 1108 38.61 7.24 -7.56
CA GLN A 1108 39.56 6.16 -7.23
C GLN A 1108 39.27 5.40 -5.92
N GLN A 1109 38.12 5.65 -5.29
CA GLN A 1109 37.68 4.94 -4.09
C GLN A 1109 37.12 3.55 -4.42
N PRO A 1110 37.18 2.60 -3.48
CA PRO A 1110 36.45 1.34 -3.55
C PRO A 1110 34.99 1.57 -3.96
N LEU A 1111 34.49 0.78 -4.93
CA LEU A 1111 33.05 0.79 -5.23
C LEU A 1111 32.22 0.42 -3.99
N GLY A 1112 30.94 0.78 -3.98
CA GLY A 1112 30.03 0.45 -2.88
C GLY A 1112 29.21 -0.82 -3.15
N GLY A 1113 28.96 -1.61 -2.11
CA GLY A 1113 27.98 -2.70 -2.13
C GLY A 1113 28.53 -4.08 -2.56
N LYS A 1114 27.87 -5.14 -2.06
CA LYS A 1114 28.27 -6.55 -2.24
C LYS A 1114 28.31 -6.98 -3.70
N ALA A 1115 27.33 -6.56 -4.52
CA ALA A 1115 27.23 -6.94 -5.93
C ALA A 1115 28.44 -6.50 -6.77
N GLN A 1116 29.12 -5.42 -6.36
CA GLN A 1116 30.32 -4.90 -7.02
C GLN A 1116 31.61 -5.26 -6.28
N LEU A 1117 31.56 -6.18 -5.30
CA LEU A 1117 32.68 -6.47 -4.40
C LEU A 1117 33.23 -5.18 -3.74
N GLY A 1118 32.31 -4.32 -3.32
CA GLY A 1118 32.60 -2.99 -2.80
C GLY A 1118 33.22 -2.97 -1.40
N GLY A 1119 33.80 -1.84 -1.01
CA GLY A 1119 34.32 -1.61 0.35
C GLY A 1119 33.22 -1.19 1.33
N GLN A 1120 33.49 -1.31 2.63
CA GLN A 1120 32.67 -0.69 3.66
C GLN A 1120 32.89 0.83 3.66
N ARG A 1121 31.82 1.59 3.90
CA ARG A 1121 31.92 3.04 4.05
C ARG A 1121 32.46 3.35 5.44
N PHE A 1122 33.58 4.07 5.49
CA PHE A 1122 34.10 4.68 6.70
C PHE A 1122 33.68 6.15 6.71
N GLY A 1123 32.77 6.51 7.61
CA GLY A 1123 32.15 7.83 7.66
C GLY A 1123 32.78 8.75 8.70
N GLU A 1124 32.15 9.92 8.85
CA GLU A 1124 32.62 10.98 9.75
C GLU A 1124 32.63 10.55 11.22
N MET A 1125 31.60 9.82 11.67
CA MET A 1125 31.52 9.34 13.05
C MET A 1125 32.61 8.32 13.36
N GLU A 1126 32.95 7.43 12.42
CA GLU A 1126 34.03 6.46 12.60
C GLU A 1126 35.41 7.13 12.60
N VAL A 1127 35.59 8.21 11.83
CA VAL A 1127 36.78 9.06 11.88
C VAL A 1127 36.95 9.67 13.27
N TRP A 1128 35.91 10.31 13.82
CA TRP A 1128 35.94 10.89 15.17
C TRP A 1128 36.27 9.85 16.24
N ALA A 1129 35.80 8.61 16.07
CA ALA A 1129 36.13 7.52 16.99
C ALA A 1129 37.64 7.24 17.01
N LEU A 1130 38.30 7.16 15.85
CA LEU A 1130 39.76 6.94 15.78
C LEU A 1130 40.56 8.16 16.26
N GLU A 1131 40.08 9.37 15.97
CA GLU A 1131 40.67 10.61 16.49
C GLU A 1131 40.64 10.65 18.02
N ALA A 1132 39.52 10.24 18.64
CA ALA A 1132 39.37 10.18 20.10
C ALA A 1132 40.35 9.19 20.75
N TYR A 1133 40.70 8.09 20.07
CA TYR A 1133 41.73 7.15 20.53
C TYR A 1133 43.16 7.62 20.25
N GLY A 1134 43.36 8.68 19.46
CA GLY A 1134 44.68 9.11 18.99
C GLY A 1134 45.31 8.15 17.97
N ALA A 1135 44.49 7.31 17.30
CA ALA A 1135 44.95 6.30 16.35
C ALA A 1135 45.26 6.90 14.96
N SER A 1136 46.17 7.87 14.92
CA SER A 1136 46.49 8.66 13.72
C SER A 1136 46.96 7.83 12.53
N TYR A 1137 47.82 6.83 12.75
CA TYR A 1137 48.32 5.94 11.68
C TYR A 1137 47.21 5.06 11.08
N THR A 1138 46.32 4.52 11.92
CA THR A 1138 45.18 3.72 11.46
C THR A 1138 44.22 4.59 10.65
N LEU A 1139 43.95 5.80 11.12
CA LEU A 1139 43.12 6.75 10.40
C LEU A 1139 43.74 7.14 9.05
N GLN A 1140 45.04 7.46 9.04
CA GLN A 1140 45.79 7.79 7.84
C GLN A 1140 45.77 6.64 6.84
N GLU A 1141 46.03 5.40 7.27
CA GLU A 1141 45.97 4.19 6.44
C GLU A 1141 44.58 4.01 5.80
N ILE A 1142 43.50 4.15 6.58
CA ILE A 1142 42.11 4.00 6.12
C ILE A 1142 41.75 5.07 5.08
N LEU A 1143 42.10 6.33 5.34
CA LEU A 1143 41.75 7.45 4.48
C LEU A 1143 42.60 7.53 3.21
N THR A 1144 43.79 6.91 3.17
CA THR A 1144 44.72 7.00 2.04
C THR A 1144 44.85 5.67 1.30
N VAL A 1145 45.75 4.81 1.77
CA VAL A 1145 46.18 3.57 1.13
C VAL A 1145 45.04 2.57 0.97
N LYS A 1146 44.12 2.47 1.93
CA LYS A 1146 42.95 1.57 1.82
C LYS A 1146 41.81 2.16 0.98
N SER A 1147 41.92 3.43 0.58
CA SER A 1147 40.89 4.18 -0.12
C SER A 1147 41.36 4.58 -1.53
N ASP A 1148 41.78 5.82 -1.74
CA ASP A 1148 41.93 6.49 -3.02
C ASP A 1148 43.38 6.85 -3.40
N ASP A 1149 44.37 6.53 -2.54
CA ASP A 1149 45.78 6.63 -2.92
C ASP A 1149 46.17 5.46 -3.86
N VAL A 1150 46.19 5.75 -5.17
CA VAL A 1150 46.46 4.76 -6.22
C VAL A 1150 47.88 4.19 -6.15
N ALA A 1151 48.86 5.02 -5.84
CA ALA A 1151 50.26 4.59 -5.77
C ALA A 1151 50.52 3.87 -4.44
N GLY A 1152 50.04 4.46 -3.33
CA GLY A 1152 50.19 3.90 -1.98
C GLY A 1152 49.56 2.53 -1.86
N ARG A 1153 48.33 2.32 -2.36
CA ARG A 1153 47.65 1.01 -2.26
C ARG A 1153 48.42 -0.12 -2.93
N THR A 1154 49.03 0.16 -4.09
CA THR A 1154 49.78 -0.84 -4.87
C THR A 1154 51.09 -1.18 -4.15
N LYS A 1155 51.82 -0.16 -3.70
CA LYS A 1155 53.04 -0.32 -2.90
C LYS A 1155 52.77 -1.12 -1.63
N VAL A 1156 51.71 -0.78 -0.90
CA VAL A 1156 51.39 -1.45 0.36
C VAL A 1156 51.02 -2.90 0.13
N TYR A 1157 50.24 -3.19 -0.91
CA TYR A 1157 49.96 -4.57 -1.30
C TYR A 1157 51.25 -5.36 -1.59
N GLU A 1158 52.18 -4.79 -2.36
CA GLU A 1158 53.48 -5.43 -2.62
C GLU A 1158 54.31 -5.62 -1.35
N THR A 1159 54.34 -4.64 -0.44
CA THR A 1159 55.09 -4.76 0.82
C THR A 1159 54.52 -5.85 1.71
N ILE A 1160 53.19 -5.95 1.82
CA ILE A 1160 52.50 -6.99 2.60
C ILE A 1160 52.82 -8.36 2.02
N VAL A 1161 52.78 -8.52 0.68
CA VAL A 1161 53.15 -9.78 0.02
C VAL A 1161 54.62 -10.15 0.25
N LYS A 1162 55.51 -9.15 0.35
CA LYS A 1162 56.93 -9.33 0.70
C LYS A 1162 57.18 -9.57 2.19
N GLY A 1163 56.14 -9.53 3.04
CA GLY A 1163 56.24 -9.70 4.49
C GLY A 1163 56.71 -8.45 5.26
N ASN A 1164 56.74 -7.29 4.62
CA ASN A 1164 57.11 -6.02 5.24
C ASN A 1164 55.85 -5.18 5.55
N ASN A 1165 55.80 -4.58 6.74
CA ASN A 1165 54.64 -3.80 7.20
C ASN A 1165 54.83 -2.28 7.08
N ASN A 1166 55.88 -1.82 6.41
CA ASN A 1166 56.11 -0.39 6.20
C ASN A 1166 55.16 0.12 5.11
N PHE A 1167 54.33 1.11 5.45
CA PHE A 1167 53.46 1.77 4.49
C PHE A 1167 53.90 3.21 4.21
N GLU A 1168 53.84 3.61 2.95
CA GLU A 1168 54.02 4.98 2.49
C GLU A 1168 52.66 5.49 2.01
N SER A 1169 52.18 6.60 2.58
CA SER A 1169 50.95 7.27 2.14
C SER A 1169 51.28 8.49 1.29
N GLY A 1170 50.65 8.61 0.13
CA GLY A 1170 50.63 9.80 -0.70
C GLY A 1170 49.44 10.72 -0.43
N VAL A 1171 49.17 11.62 -1.38
CA VAL A 1171 47.99 12.50 -1.35
C VAL A 1171 46.78 11.75 -1.91
N PRO A 1172 45.63 11.76 -1.21
CA PRO A 1172 44.38 11.21 -1.71
C PRO A 1172 43.95 11.77 -3.07
N GLU A 1173 43.47 10.92 -3.96
CA GLU A 1173 43.00 11.38 -5.28
C GLU A 1173 41.74 12.24 -5.18
N SER A 1174 40.88 12.01 -4.19
CA SER A 1174 39.72 12.87 -3.91
C SER A 1174 40.12 14.33 -3.63
N PHE A 1175 41.25 14.54 -2.97
CA PHE A 1175 41.80 15.88 -2.73
C PHE A 1175 42.34 16.51 -4.02
N ASN A 1176 43.01 15.71 -4.87
CA ASN A 1176 43.44 16.18 -6.19
C ASN A 1176 42.25 16.59 -7.07
N VAL A 1177 41.17 15.81 -7.06
CA VAL A 1177 39.93 16.13 -7.78
C VAL A 1177 39.34 17.45 -7.26
N LEU A 1178 39.25 17.63 -5.95
CA LEU A 1178 38.77 18.88 -5.34
C LEU A 1178 39.61 20.10 -5.78
N VAL A 1179 40.94 19.97 -5.76
CA VAL A 1179 41.86 21.03 -6.23
C VAL A 1179 41.57 21.39 -7.70
N LYS A 1180 41.32 20.40 -8.56
CA LYS A 1180 40.98 20.63 -9.97
C LYS A 1180 39.60 21.24 -10.16
N GLU A 1181 38.60 20.82 -9.38
CA GLU A 1181 37.25 21.40 -9.39
C GLU A 1181 37.27 22.87 -8.98
N ILE A 1182 38.01 23.23 -7.92
CA ILE A 1182 38.19 24.62 -7.48
C ILE A 1182 38.89 25.46 -8.56
N ARG A 1183 39.94 24.92 -9.19
CA ARG A 1183 40.63 25.60 -10.31
C ARG A 1183 39.71 25.78 -11.53
N ALA A 1184 38.83 24.83 -11.81
CA ALA A 1184 37.85 24.93 -12.89
C ALA A 1184 36.80 26.04 -12.66
N LEU A 1185 36.55 26.43 -11.40
CA LEU A 1185 35.73 27.60 -11.05
C LEU A 1185 36.46 28.95 -11.24
N GLY A 1186 37.73 28.95 -11.68
CA GLY A 1186 38.55 30.15 -11.86
C GLY A 1186 39.25 30.62 -10.59
N LEU A 1187 39.29 29.81 -9.54
CA LEU A 1187 39.99 30.10 -8.29
C LEU A 1187 41.38 29.45 -8.31
N ASN A 1188 42.46 30.23 -8.15
CA ASN A 1188 43.80 29.66 -8.05
C ASN A 1188 44.02 29.07 -6.65
N ILE A 1189 44.36 27.79 -6.58
CA ILE A 1189 44.72 27.07 -5.34
C ILE A 1189 46.02 26.32 -5.60
N GLU A 1190 47.04 26.58 -4.79
CA GLU A 1190 48.37 25.98 -4.88
C GLU A 1190 48.72 25.33 -3.52
N LEU A 1191 49.41 24.20 -3.58
CA LEU A 1191 49.95 23.53 -2.39
C LEU A 1191 51.36 24.09 -2.19
N ASN A 1192 51.57 24.83 -1.11
CA ASN A 1192 52.85 25.46 -0.77
C ASN A 1192 53.82 24.49 -0.10
#